data_AF-A0A1W6ZG40-F1
#
_entry.id   AF-A0A1W6ZG40-F1
#
_cell.length_a   1.000
_cell.length_b   1.000
_cell.length_c   1.000
_cell.angle_alpha   90.00
_cell.angle_beta   90.00
_cell.angle_gamma   90.00
#
_symmetry.space_group_name_H-M   'P 1'
#
loop_
_entity.id
_entity.type
_entity.pdbx_description
1 polymer ?
#
loop_
_entity_poly.entity_id
_entity_poly.type
_entity_poly.pdbx_seq_one_letter_code
_entity_poly.pdbx_strand_id
1 'polypeptide(L)'
;MRDAPFHPGDLPPEDHDPVETAEWRDALQALAQAEGTERAAYVLESLLAHAARLGLHAPGLTRTAYLNTIPADEEPPFPGNLALEERIASINRWNALAMVVRANQAHGELGGHIASYASAADLFEVGFNHFFRARGAGHGGDLVYMQPHSAPGIYARAFLEGFLGESELALFRQEIAAQAGGLRGLSSYPHPWLMPDFWQFPTGSMGLGPINAIYQARFMRYLEHRSLAEPSDRKVWGIFGDGEMDEPESIAALTLASREKLDNLIFVVNCNLQRLDGPVRGNGRIIDELETLYAGAGWNVIKLVWGSDWDALLRRDAGGALARAFGRTVDGQFQTYAANDGAYNREHFFGRDPELAALVEGWSDEAIDRLHRGGHDMTKIHAAYHRAVRHRGQPTVILAQTKKGFGMGSAGQGKMTTHQQKKLDGDALLAFRDRFALPISDADCLALKFYRPAADSAEMRHLQARRAALGGHVPRRTAQARSLAAPPAAQWAQFALAPGGKEMSSTMALVRMLTALLKDPETGPRIVPIVADEARTFGMANLFRQIGIYSAQGQLYEPEDIGSVLYYREARDGQILEEGITEAGAISSWTAAGTSYSVNGLPMLPFYIYYSMFGFQRIGDLIWAAADQRARGFLIGATSGRTTLGGEGLQHQDGASHLAAATVPNCRAYDPAYAYEVAVLVEHGMRRMLQEQHDEFYYLTVTNENLPQPDLPDEAARVGIVRGMHRIHAPDGDPQLRLLAAGPMVGEAMKAAARLKQDHDVAAEVWSVTSYSELARDARRAERARLLALDNGDEPSWIAQCLGDAALPVVAASDYVRAVPEQIRNWISAPCRMLGTDGFGRSDTRARLRDFFEVGADWMVLHALDLLADAHPRHASARDALRGKLVQAAPRDLPPWEA
;
A
#
# COMPACT_ATOMS: atom_id res chain seq x y z
N MET A 1 6.09 -8.99 -42.30
CA MET A 1 5.94 -10.34 -41.74
C MET A 1 5.81 -10.21 -40.23
N ARG A 2 4.57 -10.04 -39.73
CA ARG A 2 4.26 -9.82 -38.31
C ARG A 2 3.15 -10.80 -37.86
N ASP A 3 3.17 -12.02 -38.40
CA ASP A 3 2.22 -13.04 -37.99
C ASP A 3 2.69 -13.62 -36.64
N ALA A 4 1.84 -13.53 -35.62
CA ALA A 4 2.04 -14.23 -34.38
C ALA A 4 2.26 -15.72 -34.68
N PRO A 5 3.30 -16.39 -34.14
CA PRO A 5 3.34 -17.83 -34.20
C PRO A 5 2.21 -18.33 -33.30
N PHE A 6 1.08 -18.64 -33.93
CA PHE A 6 -0.02 -19.40 -33.37
C PHE A 6 0.54 -20.65 -32.68
N HIS A 7 0.03 -20.97 -31.49
CA HIS A 7 0.37 -22.24 -30.85
C HIS A 7 -0.15 -23.37 -31.77
N PRO A 8 0.68 -24.34 -32.20
CA PRO A 8 0.23 -25.43 -33.08
C PRO A 8 -0.75 -26.41 -32.41
N GLY A 9 -1.30 -26.07 -31.24
CA GLY A 9 -2.33 -26.85 -30.54
C GLY A 9 -3.77 -26.43 -30.88
N ASP A 10 -3.98 -25.27 -31.54
CA ASP A 10 -5.32 -24.69 -31.73
C ASP A 10 -5.87 -24.78 -33.17
N LEU A 11 -5.09 -25.32 -34.12
CA LEU A 11 -5.57 -25.66 -35.47
C LEU A 11 -5.32 -27.15 -35.74
N PRO A 12 -6.14 -27.82 -36.57
CA PRO A 12 -5.82 -29.15 -37.06
C PRO A 12 -4.42 -29.13 -37.71
N PRO A 13 -3.61 -30.20 -37.57
CA PRO A 13 -2.23 -30.23 -38.04
C PRO A 13 -2.05 -30.10 -39.57
N GLU A 14 -3.12 -30.09 -40.35
CA GLU A 14 -3.12 -29.85 -41.80
C GLU A 14 -4.16 -28.78 -42.18
N ASP A 15 -3.71 -27.74 -42.89
CA ASP A 15 -4.58 -26.81 -43.60
C ASP A 15 -5.19 -27.54 -44.81
N HIS A 16 -6.49 -27.76 -44.78
CA HIS A 16 -7.20 -28.51 -45.81
C HIS A 16 -7.30 -27.76 -47.15
N ASP A 17 -7.12 -26.43 -47.15
CA ASP A 17 -7.03 -25.62 -48.37
C ASP A 17 -6.02 -24.44 -48.20
N PRO A 18 -4.72 -24.70 -48.41
CA PRO A 18 -3.70 -23.67 -48.23
C PRO A 18 -3.77 -22.55 -49.28
N VAL A 19 -4.49 -22.76 -50.39
CA VAL A 19 -4.68 -21.74 -51.43
C VAL A 19 -5.70 -20.72 -50.96
N GLU A 20 -6.86 -21.18 -50.48
CA GLU A 20 -7.88 -20.29 -49.91
C GLU A 20 -7.31 -19.49 -48.71
N THR A 21 -6.58 -20.16 -47.81
CA THR A 21 -5.92 -19.49 -46.68
C THR A 21 -4.87 -18.47 -47.14
N ALA A 22 -4.16 -18.71 -48.25
CA ALA A 22 -3.26 -17.72 -48.83
C ALA A 22 -4.01 -16.51 -49.41
N GLU A 23 -5.13 -16.72 -50.11
CA GLU A 23 -5.94 -15.63 -50.68
C GLU A 23 -6.47 -14.67 -49.60
N TRP A 24 -6.97 -15.21 -48.47
CA TRP A 24 -7.41 -14.37 -47.35
C TRP A 24 -6.27 -13.56 -46.71
N ARG A 25 -5.09 -14.17 -46.57
CA ARG A 25 -3.90 -13.48 -46.05
C ARG A 25 -3.42 -12.40 -47.01
N ASP A 26 -3.36 -12.69 -48.30
CA ASP A 26 -2.96 -11.75 -49.34
C ASP A 26 -3.95 -10.58 -49.43
N ALA A 27 -5.25 -10.83 -49.31
CA ALA A 27 -6.26 -9.79 -49.27
C ALA A 27 -6.09 -8.85 -48.07
N LEU A 28 -5.84 -9.39 -46.88
CA LEU A 28 -5.58 -8.59 -45.67
C LEU A 28 -4.27 -7.80 -45.79
N GLN A 29 -3.22 -8.42 -46.33
CA GLN A 29 -1.94 -7.76 -46.56
C GLN A 29 -2.05 -6.64 -47.60
N ALA A 30 -2.74 -6.88 -48.71
CA ALA A 30 -2.99 -5.87 -49.73
C ALA A 30 -3.79 -4.68 -49.16
N LEU A 31 -4.80 -4.94 -48.33
CA LEU A 31 -5.54 -3.89 -47.63
C LEU A 31 -4.64 -3.07 -46.70
N ALA A 32 -3.80 -3.72 -45.89
CA ALA A 32 -2.88 -3.04 -44.98
C ALA A 32 -1.85 -2.19 -45.74
N GLN A 33 -1.39 -2.63 -46.91
CA GLN A 33 -0.47 -1.90 -47.77
C GLN A 33 -1.14 -0.71 -48.48
N ALA A 34 -2.38 -0.86 -48.92
CA ALA A 34 -3.10 0.16 -49.68
C ALA A 34 -3.72 1.26 -48.79
N GLU A 35 -4.32 0.87 -47.66
CA GLU A 35 -5.15 1.75 -46.82
C GLU A 35 -4.61 1.92 -45.39
N GLY A 36 -3.51 1.24 -45.06
CA GLY A 36 -2.87 1.32 -43.74
C GLY A 36 -3.40 0.32 -42.70
N THR A 37 -2.67 0.21 -41.59
CA THR A 37 -2.92 -0.77 -40.52
C THR A 37 -4.20 -0.51 -39.74
N GLU A 38 -4.60 0.76 -39.58
CA GLU A 38 -5.84 1.14 -38.87
C GLU A 38 -7.08 0.63 -39.61
N ARG A 39 -7.11 0.76 -40.94
CA ARG A 39 -8.21 0.23 -41.77
C ARG A 39 -8.24 -1.30 -41.76
N ALA A 40 -7.07 -1.94 -41.84
CA ALA A 40 -6.97 -3.40 -41.77
C ALA A 40 -7.47 -3.94 -40.42
N ALA A 41 -7.13 -3.28 -39.31
CA ALA A 41 -7.62 -3.62 -37.98
C ALA A 41 -9.15 -3.52 -37.87
N TYR A 42 -9.74 -2.40 -38.34
CA TYR A 42 -11.19 -2.23 -38.37
C TYR A 42 -11.92 -3.35 -39.13
N VAL A 43 -11.39 -3.76 -40.29
CA VAL A 43 -11.98 -4.85 -41.09
C VAL A 43 -11.86 -6.19 -40.36
N LEU A 44 -10.71 -6.47 -39.76
CA LEU A 44 -10.49 -7.69 -38.98
C LEU A 44 -11.43 -7.78 -37.78
N GLU A 45 -11.59 -6.70 -37.01
CA GLU A 45 -12.55 -6.62 -35.90
C GLU A 45 -13.99 -6.83 -36.37
N SER A 46 -14.35 -6.23 -37.52
CA SER A 46 -15.67 -6.42 -38.12
C SER A 46 -15.92 -7.88 -38.53
N LEU A 47 -14.90 -8.56 -39.06
CA LEU A 47 -14.95 -9.98 -39.40
C LEU A 47 -15.04 -10.86 -38.16
N LEU A 48 -14.28 -10.58 -37.10
CA LEU A 48 -14.38 -11.30 -35.82
C LEU A 48 -15.75 -11.14 -35.16
N ALA A 49 -16.32 -9.93 -35.18
CA ALA A 49 -17.68 -9.68 -34.69
C ALA A 49 -18.76 -10.36 -35.55
N HIS A 50 -18.50 -10.55 -36.86
CA HIS A 50 -19.35 -11.35 -37.72
C HIS A 50 -19.20 -12.86 -37.45
N ALA A 51 -17.97 -13.34 -37.28
CA ALA A 51 -17.65 -14.73 -36.94
C ALA A 51 -18.32 -15.15 -35.62
N ALA A 52 -18.30 -14.30 -34.58
CA ALA A 52 -19.00 -14.54 -33.33
C ALA A 52 -20.52 -14.71 -33.52
N ARG A 53 -21.14 -13.93 -34.43
CA ARG A 53 -22.57 -14.08 -34.78
C ARG A 53 -22.87 -15.38 -35.53
N LEU A 54 -21.88 -15.93 -36.23
CA LEU A 54 -21.96 -17.24 -36.88
C LEU A 54 -21.68 -18.41 -35.91
N GLY A 55 -21.42 -18.13 -34.63
CA GLY A 55 -21.05 -19.15 -33.64
C GLY A 55 -19.62 -19.66 -33.76
N LEU A 56 -18.77 -18.96 -34.54
CA LEU A 56 -17.34 -19.29 -34.65
C LEU A 56 -16.61 -18.73 -33.42
N HIS A 57 -15.99 -19.62 -32.65
CA HIS A 57 -15.14 -19.23 -31.54
C HIS A 57 -13.69 -19.08 -32.02
N ALA A 58 -13.30 -17.88 -32.43
CA ALA A 58 -11.89 -17.56 -32.59
C ALA A 58 -11.28 -17.34 -31.19
N PRO A 59 -10.25 -18.09 -30.77
CA PRO A 59 -9.53 -17.77 -29.55
C PRO A 59 -8.97 -16.35 -29.70
N GLY A 60 -9.36 -15.44 -28.80
CA GLY A 60 -8.93 -14.04 -28.87
C GLY A 60 -7.40 -13.98 -28.88
N LEU A 61 -6.83 -13.41 -29.93
CA LEU A 61 -5.40 -13.12 -30.07
C LEU A 61 -5.00 -12.03 -29.07
N THR A 62 -5.00 -12.36 -27.79
CA THR A 62 -4.57 -11.47 -26.70
C THR A 62 -3.05 -11.47 -26.51
N ARG A 63 -2.33 -12.26 -27.32
CA ARG A 63 -0.87 -12.41 -27.27
C ARG A 63 -0.26 -12.10 -28.62
N THR A 64 0.71 -11.20 -28.63
CA THR A 64 1.54 -10.93 -29.80
C THR A 64 2.74 -11.88 -29.85
N ALA A 65 3.48 -11.93 -30.96
CA ALA A 65 4.72 -12.72 -31.05
C ALA A 65 5.68 -12.39 -29.89
N TYR A 66 6.53 -13.35 -29.48
CA TYR A 66 7.53 -13.16 -28.42
C TYR A 66 8.73 -12.32 -28.91
N LEU A 67 8.41 -11.09 -29.34
CA LEU A 67 9.27 -10.08 -29.93
C LEU A 67 9.01 -8.73 -29.24
N ASN A 68 9.85 -7.75 -29.54
CA ASN A 68 9.63 -6.38 -29.09
C ASN A 68 8.35 -5.81 -29.72
N THR A 69 7.55 -5.09 -28.91
CA THR A 69 6.37 -4.37 -29.41
C THR A 69 6.77 -3.22 -30.35
N ILE A 70 7.91 -2.58 -30.10
CA ILE A 70 8.46 -1.51 -30.93
C ILE A 70 9.55 -2.13 -31.81
N PRO A 71 9.38 -2.17 -33.14
CA PRO A 71 10.40 -2.67 -34.06
C PRO A 71 11.52 -1.64 -34.27
N ALA A 72 12.69 -2.13 -34.67
CA ALA A 72 13.91 -1.33 -34.78
C ALA A 72 13.81 -0.10 -35.71
N ASP A 73 12.96 -0.16 -36.74
CA ASP A 73 12.70 0.93 -37.68
C ASP A 73 11.74 2.00 -37.14
N GLU A 74 11.00 1.71 -36.07
CA GLU A 74 10.11 2.66 -35.37
C GLU A 74 10.75 3.21 -34.07
N GLU A 75 11.99 2.82 -33.76
CA GLU A 75 12.69 3.28 -32.55
C GLU A 75 13.16 4.73 -32.68
N PRO A 76 12.88 5.59 -31.68
CA PRO A 76 13.42 6.94 -31.67
C PRO A 76 14.94 6.90 -31.45
N PRO A 77 15.71 7.85 -32.04
CA PRO A 77 17.12 8.00 -31.74
C PRO A 77 17.37 8.13 -30.23
N PHE A 78 18.40 7.45 -29.71
CA PHE A 78 18.79 7.58 -28.32
C PHE A 78 19.32 9.00 -28.04
N PRO A 79 18.76 9.74 -27.07
CA PRO A 79 19.06 11.16 -26.89
C PRO A 79 20.32 11.43 -26.05
N GLY A 80 20.88 10.40 -25.42
CA GLY A 80 22.03 10.49 -24.51
C GLY A 80 23.35 10.07 -25.13
N ASN A 81 24.39 10.01 -24.29
CA ASN A 81 25.67 9.40 -24.65
C ASN A 81 25.69 7.98 -24.09
N LEU A 82 25.37 7.00 -24.94
CA LEU A 82 25.21 5.60 -24.54
C LEU A 82 26.44 5.07 -23.79
N ALA A 83 27.65 5.30 -24.32
CA ALA A 83 28.89 4.81 -23.70
C ALA A 83 29.20 5.46 -22.34
N LEU A 84 28.74 6.68 -22.08
CA LEU A 84 28.86 7.30 -20.75
C LEU A 84 27.81 6.75 -19.78
N GLU A 85 26.57 6.56 -20.24
CA GLU A 85 25.48 6.07 -19.42
C GLU A 85 25.68 4.59 -19.02
N GLU A 86 26.20 3.76 -19.92
CA GLU A 86 26.63 2.38 -19.61
C GLU A 86 27.75 2.35 -18.57
N ARG A 87 28.73 3.26 -18.67
CA ARG A 87 29.79 3.40 -17.66
C ARG A 87 29.23 3.78 -16.29
N ILE A 88 28.31 4.75 -16.23
CA ILE A 88 27.65 5.15 -14.98
C ILE A 88 26.87 3.96 -14.39
N ALA A 89 26.12 3.23 -15.21
CA ALA A 89 25.39 2.03 -14.80
C ALA A 89 26.33 0.96 -14.21
N SER A 90 27.47 0.70 -14.85
CA SER A 90 28.52 -0.20 -14.34
C SER A 90 29.06 0.24 -12.98
N ILE A 91 29.29 1.54 -12.78
CA ILE A 91 29.78 2.08 -11.50
C ILE A 91 28.73 1.88 -10.40
N ASN A 92 27.45 2.17 -10.69
CA ASN A 92 26.37 1.95 -9.72
C ASN A 92 26.22 0.46 -9.37
N ARG A 93 26.35 -0.44 -10.36
CA ARG A 93 26.36 -1.90 -10.13
C ARG A 93 27.48 -2.32 -9.18
N TRP A 94 28.70 -1.82 -9.38
CA TRP A 94 29.83 -2.08 -8.49
C TRP A 94 29.57 -1.56 -7.07
N ASN A 95 29.17 -0.31 -6.93
CA ASN A 95 28.95 0.28 -5.61
C ASN A 95 27.82 -0.43 -4.84
N ALA A 96 26.75 -0.84 -5.53
CA ALA A 96 25.68 -1.65 -4.95
C ALA A 96 26.18 -3.03 -4.49
N LEU A 97 26.98 -3.70 -5.32
CA LEU A 97 27.60 -4.98 -5.00
C LEU A 97 28.55 -4.86 -3.80
N ALA A 98 29.49 -3.91 -3.84
CA ALA A 98 30.46 -3.66 -2.79
C ALA A 98 29.77 -3.37 -1.45
N MET A 99 28.68 -2.60 -1.47
CA MET A 99 27.88 -2.27 -0.28
C MET A 99 27.34 -3.53 0.40
N VAL A 100 26.72 -4.43 -0.37
CA VAL A 100 26.11 -5.66 0.17
C VAL A 100 27.19 -6.64 0.61
N VAL A 101 28.23 -6.87 -0.21
CA VAL A 101 29.30 -7.82 0.14
C VAL A 101 30.04 -7.36 1.39
N ARG A 102 30.37 -6.06 1.50
CA ARG A 102 31.05 -5.49 2.66
C ARG A 102 30.20 -5.61 3.93
N ALA A 103 28.90 -5.35 3.85
CA ALA A 103 27.98 -5.54 4.98
C ALA A 103 27.98 -7.01 5.45
N ASN A 104 27.92 -7.98 4.54
CA ASN A 104 27.89 -9.41 4.88
C ASN A 104 29.25 -10.00 5.26
N GLN A 105 30.36 -9.34 4.91
CA GLN A 105 31.70 -9.67 5.43
C GLN A 105 31.86 -9.23 6.88
N ALA A 106 31.34 -8.06 7.23
CA ALA A 106 31.36 -7.55 8.61
C ALA A 106 30.34 -8.30 9.50
N HIS A 107 29.11 -8.48 9.00
CA HIS A 107 27.96 -9.02 9.73
C HIS A 107 27.07 -9.85 8.78
N GLY A 108 27.23 -11.16 8.79
CA GLY A 108 26.58 -12.07 7.84
C GLY A 108 25.05 -12.11 7.92
N GLU A 109 24.47 -11.66 9.04
CA GLU A 109 23.04 -11.61 9.32
C GLU A 109 22.33 -10.40 8.71
N LEU A 110 23.05 -9.35 8.31
CA LEU A 110 22.44 -8.12 7.76
C LEU A 110 21.70 -8.38 6.43
N GLY A 111 22.19 -9.32 5.62
CA GLY A 111 21.62 -9.64 4.32
C GLY A 111 21.78 -8.51 3.30
N GLY A 112 20.83 -8.39 2.37
CA GLY A 112 20.91 -7.51 1.21
C GLY A 112 20.90 -8.30 -0.11
N HIS A 113 20.64 -7.60 -1.22
CA HIS A 113 20.40 -8.23 -2.52
C HIS A 113 21.28 -7.57 -3.59
N ILE A 114 22.11 -8.38 -4.26
CA ILE A 114 22.96 -7.93 -5.37
C ILE A 114 22.23 -8.16 -6.70
N ALA A 115 21.68 -9.36 -6.86
CA ALA A 115 21.13 -9.85 -8.13
C ALA A 115 19.93 -9.07 -8.67
N SER A 116 19.08 -8.54 -7.78
CA SER A 116 17.86 -7.82 -8.17
C SER A 116 18.21 -6.48 -8.82
N TYR A 117 19.04 -5.66 -8.16
CA TYR A 117 19.49 -4.41 -8.77
C TYR A 117 20.31 -4.65 -10.04
N ALA A 118 21.19 -5.66 -10.03
CA ALA A 118 21.98 -5.99 -11.21
C ALA A 118 21.11 -6.25 -12.46
N SER A 119 19.93 -6.85 -12.30
CA SER A 119 19.00 -7.09 -13.42
C SER A 119 18.20 -5.85 -13.83
N ALA A 120 17.94 -4.92 -12.92
CA ALA A 120 17.13 -3.74 -13.16
C ALA A 120 17.93 -2.45 -13.40
N ALA A 121 19.26 -2.49 -13.27
CA ALA A 121 20.09 -1.29 -13.28
C ALA A 121 19.88 -0.43 -14.53
N ASP A 122 19.86 -1.01 -15.74
CA ASP A 122 19.67 -0.23 -16.97
C ASP A 122 18.26 0.38 -17.06
N LEU A 123 17.23 -0.30 -16.52
CA LEU A 123 15.86 0.24 -16.43
C LEU A 123 15.82 1.51 -15.58
N PHE A 124 16.47 1.47 -14.41
CA PHE A 124 16.60 2.64 -13.54
C PHE A 124 17.46 3.73 -14.17
N GLU A 125 18.59 3.38 -14.77
CA GLU A 125 19.55 4.35 -15.32
C GLU A 125 18.94 5.14 -16.49
N VAL A 126 18.24 4.49 -17.41
CA VAL A 126 17.49 5.17 -18.47
C VAL A 126 16.41 6.07 -17.87
N GLY A 127 15.68 5.57 -16.87
CA GLY A 127 14.70 6.36 -16.13
C GLY A 127 15.29 7.63 -15.53
N PHE A 128 16.39 7.52 -14.78
CA PHE A 128 17.05 8.66 -14.17
C PHE A 128 17.75 9.59 -15.17
N ASN A 129 18.24 9.09 -16.30
CA ASN A 129 18.88 9.96 -17.27
C ASN A 129 17.83 10.72 -18.10
N HIS A 130 16.69 10.12 -18.42
CA HIS A 130 15.79 10.66 -19.46
C HIS A 130 14.35 10.92 -19.05
N PHE A 131 13.85 10.35 -17.95
CA PHE A 131 12.40 10.34 -17.68
C PHE A 131 12.00 10.82 -16.28
N PHE A 132 12.64 10.34 -15.21
CA PHE A 132 12.20 10.64 -13.84
C PHE A 132 12.48 12.09 -13.49
N ARG A 133 11.45 12.94 -13.51
CA ARG A 133 11.58 14.36 -13.16
C ARG A 133 11.49 14.55 -11.66
N ALA A 134 12.42 15.31 -11.09
CA ALA A 134 12.34 15.71 -9.70
C ALA A 134 11.32 16.86 -9.53
N ARG A 135 10.91 17.08 -8.28
CA ARG A 135 10.09 18.25 -7.92
C ARG A 135 10.96 19.51 -7.97
N GLY A 136 10.49 20.54 -8.66
CA GLY A 136 11.18 21.83 -8.81
C GLY A 136 10.19 22.98 -9.01
N ALA A 137 10.70 24.19 -9.28
CA ALA A 137 9.88 25.41 -9.36
C ALA A 137 8.79 25.38 -10.45
N GLY A 138 8.98 24.61 -11.53
CA GLY A 138 8.06 24.53 -12.66
C GLY A 138 7.37 23.17 -12.87
N HIS A 139 7.63 22.17 -12.02
CA HIS A 139 7.08 20.82 -12.19
C HIS A 139 6.96 20.09 -10.84
N GLY A 140 5.82 19.44 -10.59
CA GLY A 140 5.53 18.76 -9.32
C GLY A 140 6.33 17.47 -9.06
N GLY A 141 7.15 17.04 -10.03
CA GLY A 141 7.97 15.83 -9.98
C GLY A 141 7.17 14.56 -10.30
N ASP A 142 7.80 13.61 -10.98
CA ASP A 142 7.26 12.27 -11.16
C ASP A 142 7.38 11.47 -9.87
N LEU A 143 6.47 10.51 -9.68
CA LEU A 143 6.44 9.64 -8.51
C LEU A 143 6.97 8.27 -8.91
N VAL A 144 7.97 7.73 -8.20
CA VAL A 144 8.60 6.46 -8.56
C VAL A 144 8.49 5.48 -7.39
N TYR A 145 7.66 4.46 -7.54
CA TYR A 145 7.57 3.30 -6.66
C TYR A 145 8.71 2.35 -7.02
N MET A 146 9.81 2.46 -6.28
CA MET A 146 11.05 1.74 -6.57
C MET A 146 10.97 0.32 -6.03
N GLN A 147 11.38 -0.67 -6.85
CA GLN A 147 11.50 -2.05 -6.40
C GLN A 147 12.35 -2.14 -5.12
N PRO A 148 11.85 -2.70 -4.01
CA PRO A 148 12.50 -2.56 -2.70
C PRO A 148 13.90 -3.19 -2.67
N HIS A 149 14.06 -4.37 -3.28
CA HIS A 149 15.31 -5.12 -3.34
C HIS A 149 16.39 -4.45 -4.20
N SER A 150 16.05 -3.36 -4.89
CA SER A 150 16.98 -2.54 -5.68
C SER A 150 17.56 -1.35 -4.91
N ALA A 151 17.19 -1.16 -3.63
CA ALA A 151 17.66 -0.07 -2.78
C ALA A 151 19.19 0.15 -2.77
N PRO A 152 20.06 -0.88 -2.72
CA PRO A 152 21.52 -0.68 -2.77
C PRO A 152 21.99 0.10 -4.01
N GLY A 153 21.34 -0.12 -5.16
CA GLY A 153 21.61 0.62 -6.39
C GLY A 153 21.16 2.07 -6.37
N ILE A 154 20.02 2.34 -5.72
CA ILE A 154 19.53 3.71 -5.53
C ILE A 154 20.46 4.49 -4.59
N TYR A 155 20.97 3.85 -3.54
CA TYR A 155 21.99 4.44 -2.66
C TYR A 155 23.32 4.64 -3.38
N ALA A 156 23.76 3.67 -4.20
CA ALA A 156 24.95 3.80 -5.03
C ALA A 156 24.86 5.01 -5.97
N ARG A 157 23.70 5.22 -6.62
CA ARG A 157 23.47 6.40 -7.44
C ARG A 157 23.46 7.68 -6.61
N ALA A 158 22.79 7.70 -5.46
CA ALA A 158 22.75 8.86 -4.57
C ALA A 158 24.15 9.24 -4.02
N PHE A 159 25.06 8.28 -3.87
CA PHE A 159 26.47 8.51 -3.56
C PHE A 159 27.21 9.20 -4.72
N LEU A 160 26.99 8.77 -5.97
CA LEU A 160 27.56 9.47 -7.13
C LEU A 160 26.99 10.90 -7.23
N GLU A 161 25.68 11.08 -7.03
CA GLU A 161 25.02 12.39 -6.99
C GLU A 161 25.60 13.31 -5.91
N GLY A 162 26.25 12.75 -4.88
CA GLY A 162 26.82 13.49 -3.75
C GLY A 162 25.84 13.73 -2.60
N PHE A 163 24.69 13.05 -2.59
CA PHE A 163 23.75 13.11 -1.48
C PHE A 163 24.17 12.19 -0.32
N LEU A 164 24.78 11.04 -0.64
CA LEU A 164 25.34 10.12 0.35
C LEU A 164 26.87 10.12 0.30
N GLY A 165 27.49 9.86 1.44
CA GLY A 165 28.94 9.67 1.61
C GLY A 165 29.32 8.20 1.79
N GLU A 166 30.61 7.91 1.64
CA GLU A 166 31.15 6.55 1.80
C GLU A 166 30.93 5.98 3.21
N SER A 167 31.01 6.81 4.26
CA SER A 167 30.77 6.37 5.64
C SER A 167 29.34 5.90 5.87
N GLU A 168 28.36 6.50 5.19
CA GLU A 168 26.95 6.08 5.27
C GLU A 168 26.74 4.76 4.53
N LEU A 169 27.31 4.61 3.32
CA LEU A 169 27.26 3.38 2.54
C LEU A 169 27.90 2.19 3.28
N ALA A 170 28.98 2.44 4.04
CA ALA A 170 29.63 1.42 4.86
C ALA A 170 28.75 0.87 6.00
N LEU A 171 27.68 1.58 6.37
CA LEU A 171 26.73 1.22 7.43
C LEU A 171 25.35 0.87 6.88
N PHE A 172 25.26 0.40 5.63
CA PHE A 172 24.02 -0.14 5.06
C PHE A 172 23.38 -1.18 6.00
N ARG A 173 22.07 -1.01 6.28
CA ARG A 173 21.27 -1.79 7.24
C ARG A 173 21.69 -1.67 8.72
N GLN A 174 22.56 -0.71 9.05
CA GLN A 174 23.01 -0.46 10.42
C GLN A 174 22.63 0.96 10.87
N GLU A 175 21.32 1.24 10.88
CA GLU A 175 20.78 2.59 11.07
C GLU A 175 21.04 3.15 12.47
N ILE A 176 21.00 2.30 13.50
CA ILE A 176 21.29 2.68 14.89
C ILE A 176 22.77 3.08 15.04
N ALA A 177 23.69 2.29 14.47
CA ALA A 177 25.12 2.58 14.52
C ALA A 177 25.46 3.86 13.74
N ALA A 178 24.84 4.06 12.58
CA ALA A 178 24.99 5.28 11.80
C ALA A 178 24.52 6.52 12.59
N GLN A 179 23.33 6.45 13.18
CA GLN A 179 22.78 7.55 13.99
C GLN A 179 23.65 7.86 15.21
N ALA A 180 24.18 6.84 15.90
CA ALA A 180 25.10 7.02 17.02
C ALA A 180 26.41 7.72 16.60
N GLY A 181 26.83 7.54 15.35
CA GLY A 181 27.98 8.22 14.75
C GLY A 181 27.68 9.58 14.10
N GLY A 182 26.45 10.11 14.23
CA GLY A 182 26.05 11.36 13.57
C GLY A 182 25.87 11.26 12.05
N LEU A 183 25.75 10.03 11.52
CA LEU A 183 25.55 9.74 10.11
C LEU A 183 24.09 9.39 9.83
N ARG A 184 23.68 9.50 8.55
CA ARG A 184 22.39 8.99 8.10
C ARG A 184 22.40 7.47 8.09
N GLY A 185 21.40 6.87 8.72
CA GLY A 185 21.11 5.45 8.56
C GLY A 185 20.57 5.15 7.15
N LEU A 186 21.07 4.08 6.53
CA LEU A 186 20.53 3.58 5.27
C LEU A 186 19.66 2.36 5.52
N SER A 187 18.35 2.54 5.39
CA SER A 187 17.37 1.47 5.59
C SER A 187 17.51 0.36 4.55
N SER A 188 17.05 -0.84 4.89
CA SER A 188 17.09 -2.00 4.01
C SER A 188 16.30 -1.80 2.71
N TYR A 189 15.17 -1.11 2.79
CA TYR A 189 14.18 -0.88 1.73
C TYR A 189 13.62 0.56 1.80
N PRO A 190 12.72 0.96 0.87
CA PRO A 190 12.09 2.27 0.90
C PRO A 190 11.19 2.48 2.12
N HIS A 191 11.73 3.05 3.19
CA HIS A 191 11.01 3.35 4.44
C HIS A 191 11.02 4.87 4.72
N PRO A 192 9.97 5.62 4.33
CA PRO A 192 9.87 7.05 4.62
C PRO A 192 9.84 7.38 6.12
N TRP A 193 9.43 6.43 6.97
CA TRP A 193 9.54 6.62 8.41
C TRP A 193 11.00 6.74 8.86
N LEU A 194 11.87 5.88 8.32
CA LEU A 194 13.28 5.78 8.72
C LEU A 194 14.17 6.80 7.98
N MET A 195 13.88 7.10 6.72
CA MET A 195 14.61 8.10 5.90
C MET A 195 13.66 9.17 5.34
N PRO A 196 13.18 10.12 6.17
CA PRO A 196 12.05 11.01 5.85
C PRO A 196 12.29 12.08 4.78
N ASP A 197 13.54 12.26 4.35
CA ASP A 197 13.98 13.18 3.30
C ASP A 197 14.45 12.45 2.03
N PHE A 198 14.45 11.12 2.02
CA PHE A 198 14.91 10.30 0.90
C PHE A 198 13.77 9.48 0.29
N TRP A 199 13.26 8.48 1.01
CA TRP A 199 12.24 7.56 0.50
C TRP A 199 10.84 8.18 0.53
N GLN A 200 10.03 7.88 -0.49
CA GLN A 200 8.67 8.43 -0.63
C GLN A 200 7.57 7.38 -0.47
N PHE A 201 7.76 6.16 -0.96
CA PHE A 201 6.72 5.14 -1.06
C PHE A 201 7.24 3.78 -0.54
N PRO A 202 6.60 3.19 0.48
CA PRO A 202 6.91 1.84 0.92
C PRO A 202 6.53 0.79 -0.11
N THR A 203 7.49 -0.02 -0.51
CA THR A 203 7.32 -1.12 -1.48
C THR A 203 7.88 -2.43 -0.98
N GLY A 204 8.38 -2.48 0.26
CA GLY A 204 9.05 -3.65 0.85
C GLY A 204 8.15 -4.88 0.97
N SER A 205 6.89 -4.69 1.32
CA SER A 205 5.85 -5.73 1.22
C SER A 205 5.33 -5.77 -0.22
N MET A 206 5.60 -6.88 -0.90
CA MET A 206 5.27 -7.07 -2.32
C MET A 206 3.74 -7.00 -2.53
N GLY A 207 3.31 -6.52 -3.69
CA GLY A 207 1.88 -6.38 -4.00
C GLY A 207 1.25 -5.07 -3.54
N LEU A 208 1.75 -4.47 -2.45
CA LEU A 208 1.26 -3.18 -1.97
C LEU A 208 1.67 -2.01 -2.87
N GLY A 209 2.85 -2.09 -3.48
CA GLY A 209 3.38 -1.07 -4.38
C GLY A 209 2.49 -0.82 -5.60
N PRO A 210 2.14 -1.86 -6.39
CA PRO A 210 1.27 -1.73 -7.55
C PRO A 210 -0.11 -1.11 -7.24
N ILE A 211 -0.84 -1.64 -6.25
CA ILE A 211 -2.17 -1.10 -5.92
C ILE A 211 -2.08 0.37 -5.47
N ASN A 212 -1.13 0.71 -4.60
CA ASN A 212 -0.94 2.09 -4.16
C ASN A 212 -0.55 3.03 -5.31
N ALA A 213 0.26 2.58 -6.28
CA ALA A 213 0.62 3.38 -7.45
C ALA A 213 -0.59 3.68 -8.35
N ILE A 214 -1.49 2.71 -8.55
CA ILE A 214 -2.75 2.90 -9.30
C ILE A 214 -3.61 3.97 -8.63
N TYR A 215 -3.86 3.81 -7.33
CA TYR A 215 -4.69 4.76 -6.58
C TYR A 215 -4.02 6.13 -6.42
N GLN A 216 -2.68 6.20 -6.36
CA GLN A 216 -1.94 7.46 -6.39
C GLN A 216 -2.10 8.19 -7.72
N ALA A 217 -2.05 7.48 -8.85
CA ALA A 217 -2.27 8.07 -10.18
C ALA A 217 -3.71 8.58 -10.33
N ARG A 218 -4.70 7.81 -9.84
CA ARG A 218 -6.10 8.22 -9.76
C ARG A 218 -6.30 9.43 -8.84
N PHE A 219 -5.58 9.50 -7.72
CA PHE A 219 -5.68 10.64 -6.79
C PHE A 219 -5.10 11.93 -7.40
N MET A 220 -4.05 11.85 -8.22
CA MET A 220 -3.56 13.01 -8.96
C MET A 220 -4.63 13.56 -9.93
N ARG A 221 -5.34 12.67 -10.66
CA ARG A 221 -6.49 13.07 -11.50
C ARG A 221 -7.63 13.67 -10.68
N TYR A 222 -7.91 13.11 -9.51
CA TYR A 222 -8.88 13.68 -8.57
C TYR A 222 -8.54 15.12 -8.17
N LEU A 223 -7.27 15.41 -7.85
CA LEU A 223 -6.84 16.77 -7.51
C LEU A 223 -7.01 17.74 -8.70
N GLU A 224 -6.69 17.30 -9.91
CA GLU A 224 -6.85 18.08 -11.14
C GLU A 224 -8.32 18.36 -11.45
N HIS A 225 -9.18 17.34 -11.46
CA HIS A 225 -10.61 17.49 -11.75
C HIS A 225 -11.36 18.30 -10.68
N ARG A 226 -10.88 18.26 -9.42
CA ARG A 226 -11.38 19.10 -8.33
C ARG A 226 -10.84 20.53 -8.35
N SER A 227 -9.99 20.89 -9.32
CA SER A 227 -9.32 22.19 -9.41
C SER A 227 -8.50 22.53 -8.16
N LEU A 228 -7.97 21.51 -7.47
CA LEU A 228 -7.10 21.67 -6.30
C LEU A 228 -5.62 21.67 -6.69
N ALA A 229 -5.31 21.15 -7.86
CA ALA A 229 -4.02 21.23 -8.53
C ALA A 229 -4.25 21.53 -10.02
N GLU A 230 -3.30 22.22 -10.64
CA GLU A 230 -3.34 22.44 -12.08
C GLU A 230 -3.13 21.12 -12.85
N PRO A 231 -3.77 20.93 -14.01
CA PRO A 231 -3.50 19.81 -14.89
C PRO A 231 -2.00 19.69 -15.18
N SER A 232 -1.47 18.49 -15.04
CA SER A 232 -0.04 18.23 -15.16
C SER A 232 0.26 17.05 -16.08
N ASP A 233 1.49 17.00 -16.57
CA ASP A 233 2.02 15.86 -17.32
C ASP A 233 2.87 14.92 -16.43
N ARG A 234 2.78 15.08 -15.10
CA ARG A 234 3.45 14.24 -14.10
C ARG A 234 3.05 12.78 -14.28
N LYS A 235 3.99 11.87 -14.04
CA LYS A 235 3.80 10.42 -14.15
C LYS A 235 4.01 9.71 -12.82
N VAL A 236 3.24 8.64 -12.62
CA VAL A 236 3.46 7.64 -11.58
C VAL A 236 4.10 6.42 -12.23
N TRP A 237 5.32 6.10 -11.79
CA TRP A 237 6.12 4.98 -12.25
C TRP A 237 6.12 3.89 -11.19
N GLY A 238 5.77 2.67 -11.57
CA GLY A 238 5.92 1.48 -10.74
C GLY A 238 6.98 0.55 -11.32
N ILE A 239 8.02 0.24 -10.57
CA ILE A 239 9.07 -0.70 -11.00
C ILE A 239 8.98 -1.93 -10.10
N PHE A 240 8.50 -3.04 -10.66
CA PHE A 240 8.10 -4.23 -9.91
C PHE A 240 8.75 -5.51 -10.45
N GLY A 241 8.72 -6.58 -9.66
CA GLY A 241 9.15 -7.90 -10.12
C GLY A 241 8.03 -8.64 -10.85
N ASP A 242 8.39 -9.56 -11.76
CA ASP A 242 7.45 -10.52 -12.33
C ASP A 242 6.88 -11.48 -11.29
N GLY A 243 7.71 -11.97 -10.37
CA GLY A 243 7.26 -12.81 -9.25
C GLY A 243 6.34 -12.09 -8.25
N GLU A 244 6.44 -10.75 -8.14
CA GLU A 244 5.54 -9.93 -7.31
C GLU A 244 4.12 -9.88 -7.88
N MET A 245 3.94 -10.13 -9.19
CA MET A 245 2.62 -10.16 -9.82
C MET A 245 1.77 -11.38 -9.41
N ASP A 246 2.34 -12.36 -8.67
CA ASP A 246 1.58 -13.45 -8.05
C ASP A 246 0.76 -12.97 -6.82
N GLU A 247 1.11 -11.84 -6.21
CA GLU A 247 0.33 -11.26 -5.10
C GLU A 247 -1.02 -10.74 -5.61
N PRO A 248 -2.15 -11.08 -4.98
CA PRO A 248 -3.48 -10.63 -5.42
C PRO A 248 -3.58 -9.11 -5.56
N GLU A 249 -2.99 -8.35 -4.65
CA GLU A 249 -2.97 -6.89 -4.63
C GLU A 249 -2.27 -6.30 -5.86
N SER A 250 -1.28 -7.01 -6.44
CA SER A 250 -0.56 -6.56 -7.65
C SER A 250 -1.48 -6.38 -8.85
N ILE A 251 -2.55 -7.19 -8.91
CA ILE A 251 -3.44 -7.26 -10.08
C ILE A 251 -4.87 -6.80 -9.77
N ALA A 252 -5.23 -6.62 -8.50
CA ALA A 252 -6.59 -6.32 -8.05
C ALA A 252 -7.19 -5.03 -8.64
N ALA A 253 -6.36 -4.03 -8.95
CA ALA A 253 -6.80 -2.71 -9.39
C ALA A 253 -6.50 -2.40 -10.88
N LEU A 254 -6.11 -3.38 -11.69
CA LEU A 254 -5.78 -3.14 -13.10
C LEU A 254 -6.96 -2.59 -13.90
N THR A 255 -8.17 -3.11 -13.67
CA THR A 255 -9.39 -2.67 -14.37
C THR A 255 -9.82 -1.26 -13.95
N LEU A 256 -9.57 -0.87 -12.69
CA LEU A 256 -9.78 0.51 -12.23
C LEU A 256 -8.92 1.48 -13.04
N ALA A 257 -7.63 1.18 -13.22
CA ALA A 257 -6.72 2.06 -13.95
C ALA A 257 -7.19 2.33 -15.39
N SER A 258 -7.78 1.34 -16.05
CA SER A 258 -8.37 1.47 -17.38
C SER A 258 -9.70 2.24 -17.35
N ARG A 259 -10.59 1.93 -16.40
CA ARG A 259 -11.88 2.64 -16.22
C ARG A 259 -11.68 4.14 -16.01
N GLU A 260 -10.67 4.50 -15.22
CA GLU A 260 -10.28 5.88 -14.89
C GLU A 260 -9.35 6.51 -15.94
N LYS A 261 -8.99 5.78 -17.02
CA LYS A 261 -8.13 6.25 -18.12
C LYS A 261 -6.79 6.83 -17.63
N LEU A 262 -6.12 6.12 -16.73
CA LEU A 262 -4.90 6.59 -16.05
C LEU A 262 -3.65 6.56 -16.94
N ASP A 263 -3.62 7.38 -17.99
CA ASP A 263 -2.44 7.56 -18.85
C ASP A 263 -1.26 8.30 -18.18
N ASN A 264 -1.43 8.71 -16.92
CA ASN A 264 -0.38 9.16 -16.04
C ASN A 264 0.30 8.00 -15.27
N LEU A 265 -0.12 6.74 -15.47
CA LEU A 265 0.44 5.56 -14.82
C LEU A 265 1.26 4.72 -15.80
N ILE A 266 2.49 4.39 -15.39
CA ILE A 266 3.41 3.53 -16.15
C ILE A 266 4.00 2.47 -15.22
N PHE A 267 3.74 1.21 -15.51
CA PHE A 267 4.39 0.08 -14.85
C PHE A 267 5.55 -0.45 -15.69
N VAL A 268 6.60 -0.86 -15.01
CA VAL A 268 7.77 -1.54 -15.56
C VAL A 268 7.95 -2.82 -14.76
N VAL A 269 7.50 -3.92 -15.34
CA VAL A 269 7.67 -5.25 -14.73
C VAL A 269 8.99 -5.83 -15.20
N ASN A 270 9.90 -6.04 -14.26
CA ASN A 270 11.22 -6.64 -14.49
C ASN A 270 11.07 -8.17 -14.61
N CYS A 271 10.80 -8.63 -15.82
CA CYS A 271 10.62 -10.03 -16.19
C CYS A 271 11.97 -10.75 -16.31
N ASN A 272 12.62 -10.98 -15.17
CA ASN A 272 13.85 -11.77 -15.10
C ASN A 272 13.59 -13.30 -15.13
N LEU A 273 12.30 -13.67 -15.15
CA LEU A 273 11.73 -15.01 -15.20
C LEU A 273 11.95 -15.83 -13.92
N GLN A 274 12.38 -15.22 -12.81
CA GLN A 274 12.59 -15.87 -11.52
C GLN A 274 11.93 -15.13 -10.36
N ARG A 275 11.54 -15.93 -9.37
CA ARG A 275 11.33 -15.51 -7.98
C ARG A 275 12.53 -15.92 -7.12
N LEU A 276 12.36 -15.99 -5.80
CA LEU A 276 13.47 -16.29 -4.88
C LEU A 276 14.07 -17.68 -5.12
N ASP A 277 13.25 -18.72 -5.22
CA ASP A 277 13.69 -20.13 -5.21
C ASP A 277 13.60 -20.84 -6.58
N GLY A 278 13.33 -20.10 -7.66
CA GLY A 278 13.16 -20.71 -8.97
C GLY A 278 12.46 -19.82 -10.00
N PRO A 279 12.11 -20.35 -11.19
CA PRO A 279 11.37 -19.61 -12.19
C PRO A 279 9.93 -19.30 -11.73
N VAL A 280 9.35 -18.21 -12.25
CA VAL A 280 7.94 -17.84 -11.96
C VAL A 280 6.99 -18.83 -12.65
N ARG A 281 7.20 -19.08 -13.96
CA ARG A 281 6.45 -20.05 -14.78
C ARG A 281 7.39 -20.95 -15.57
N GLY A 282 8.08 -21.88 -14.92
CA GLY A 282 9.09 -22.72 -15.58
C GLY A 282 8.63 -23.46 -16.85
N ASN A 283 7.40 -24.01 -16.82
CA ASN A 283 6.79 -24.72 -17.96
C ASN A 283 5.92 -23.81 -18.85
N GLY A 284 5.87 -22.51 -18.55
CA GLY A 284 5.05 -21.52 -19.24
C GLY A 284 5.88 -20.33 -19.71
N ARG A 285 5.21 -19.20 -19.94
CA ARG A 285 5.83 -17.93 -20.33
C ARG A 285 5.16 -16.78 -19.57
N ILE A 286 5.80 -16.27 -18.52
CA ILE A 286 5.22 -15.23 -17.65
C ILE A 286 4.95 -13.93 -18.41
N ILE A 287 5.78 -13.57 -19.39
CA ILE A 287 5.53 -12.37 -20.21
C ILE A 287 4.23 -12.49 -21.00
N ASP A 288 3.90 -13.67 -21.53
CA ASP A 288 2.65 -13.91 -22.28
C ASP A 288 1.43 -13.90 -21.36
N GLU A 289 1.56 -14.47 -20.15
CA GLU A 289 0.54 -14.44 -19.12
C GLU A 289 0.22 -13.00 -18.71
N LEU A 290 1.26 -12.21 -18.42
CA LEU A 290 1.12 -10.80 -18.08
C LEU A 290 0.60 -9.96 -19.25
N GLU A 291 1.07 -10.18 -20.49
CA GLU A 291 0.51 -9.50 -21.67
C GLU A 291 -0.99 -9.74 -21.77
N THR A 292 -1.42 -10.99 -21.63
CA THR A 292 -2.84 -11.38 -21.70
C THR A 292 -3.64 -10.70 -20.59
N LEU A 293 -3.14 -10.72 -19.36
CA LEU A 293 -3.81 -10.13 -18.20
C LEU A 293 -3.96 -8.61 -18.34
N TYR A 294 -2.87 -7.91 -18.63
CA TYR A 294 -2.87 -6.45 -18.73
C TYR A 294 -3.65 -5.96 -19.94
N ALA A 295 -3.49 -6.60 -21.11
CA ALA A 295 -4.28 -6.28 -22.30
C ALA A 295 -5.77 -6.55 -22.07
N GLY A 296 -6.11 -7.68 -21.43
CA GLY A 296 -7.49 -8.01 -21.04
C GLY A 296 -8.08 -7.02 -20.03
N ALA A 297 -7.25 -6.41 -19.18
CA ALA A 297 -7.65 -5.33 -18.28
C ALA A 297 -7.74 -3.95 -18.96
N GLY A 298 -7.40 -3.83 -20.26
CA GLY A 298 -7.48 -2.57 -21.02
C GLY A 298 -6.23 -1.68 -20.98
N TRP A 299 -5.07 -2.25 -20.64
CA TRP A 299 -3.79 -1.52 -20.61
C TRP A 299 -3.09 -1.55 -21.96
N ASN A 300 -2.30 -0.50 -22.23
CA ASN A 300 -1.31 -0.51 -23.29
C ASN A 300 -0.11 -1.37 -22.85
N VAL A 301 0.16 -2.47 -23.55
CA VAL A 301 1.26 -3.38 -23.24
C VAL A 301 2.43 -3.16 -24.20
N ILE A 302 3.62 -2.91 -23.65
CA ILE A 302 4.88 -2.81 -24.39
C ILE A 302 5.80 -3.95 -23.95
N LYS A 303 6.01 -4.94 -24.81
CA LYS A 303 7.01 -6.00 -24.60
C LYS A 303 8.38 -5.50 -25.03
N LEU A 304 9.33 -5.64 -24.12
CA LEU A 304 10.74 -5.31 -24.28
C LEU A 304 11.55 -6.59 -24.03
N VAL A 305 11.76 -7.38 -25.08
CA VAL A 305 12.20 -8.78 -24.99
C VAL A 305 13.65 -8.96 -25.47
N TRP A 306 14.02 -8.38 -26.61
CA TRP A 306 15.32 -8.61 -27.27
C TRP A 306 16.12 -7.32 -27.48
N GLY A 307 17.44 -7.40 -27.31
CA GLY A 307 18.36 -6.26 -27.54
C GLY A 307 18.58 -5.94 -29.02
N SER A 308 19.25 -4.82 -29.29
CA SER A 308 19.58 -4.34 -30.65
C SER A 308 20.49 -5.30 -31.43
N ASP A 309 21.23 -6.13 -30.71
CA ASP A 309 22.06 -7.20 -31.25
C ASP A 309 21.28 -8.31 -31.95
N TRP A 310 19.98 -8.46 -31.64
CA TRP A 310 19.08 -9.36 -32.36
C TRP A 310 18.50 -8.78 -33.66
N ASP A 311 18.50 -7.45 -33.84
CA ASP A 311 17.81 -6.81 -34.96
C ASP A 311 18.35 -7.25 -36.32
N ALA A 312 19.66 -7.47 -36.42
CA ALA A 312 20.28 -7.95 -37.65
C ALA A 312 19.84 -9.38 -38.00
N LEU A 313 19.66 -10.25 -37.00
CA LEU A 313 19.18 -11.61 -37.20
C LEU A 313 17.69 -11.61 -37.57
N LEU A 314 16.88 -10.82 -36.86
CA LEU A 314 15.44 -10.67 -37.13
C LEU A 314 15.16 -10.11 -38.52
N ARG A 315 15.98 -9.16 -39.01
CA ARG A 315 15.86 -8.66 -40.40
C ARG A 315 16.26 -9.69 -41.46
N ARG A 316 17.19 -10.59 -41.15
CA ARG A 316 17.63 -11.67 -42.05
C ARG A 316 16.66 -12.84 -42.07
N ASP A 317 15.87 -13.00 -41.02
CA ASP A 317 14.90 -14.08 -40.84
C ASP A 317 13.62 -13.86 -41.67
N ALA A 318 13.74 -13.99 -43.00
CA ALA A 318 12.60 -13.91 -43.91
C ALA A 318 11.58 -15.04 -43.69
N GLY A 319 11.99 -16.15 -43.10
CA GLY A 319 11.12 -17.29 -42.79
C GLY A 319 10.33 -17.12 -41.50
N GLY A 320 10.73 -16.22 -40.59
CA GLY A 320 10.13 -16.08 -39.25
C GLY A 320 10.51 -17.20 -38.28
N ALA A 321 11.62 -17.90 -38.53
CA ALA A 321 12.13 -19.01 -37.71
C ALA A 321 12.40 -18.59 -36.26
N LEU A 322 13.00 -17.41 -36.04
CA LEU A 322 13.29 -16.88 -34.70
C LEU A 322 12.01 -16.60 -33.93
N ALA A 323 11.03 -15.95 -34.57
CA ALA A 323 9.75 -15.67 -33.94
C ALA A 323 9.07 -16.97 -33.48
N ARG A 324 9.04 -18.00 -34.34
CA ARG A 324 8.52 -19.34 -33.99
C ARG A 324 9.29 -19.98 -32.84
N ALA A 325 10.62 -19.93 -32.89
CA ALA A 325 11.48 -20.51 -31.86
C ALA A 325 11.26 -19.86 -30.49
N PHE A 326 11.21 -18.53 -30.46
CA PHE A 326 10.91 -17.78 -29.24
C PHE A 326 9.51 -18.09 -28.71
N GLY A 327 8.50 -18.14 -29.57
CA GLY A 327 7.12 -18.48 -29.19
C GLY A 327 6.96 -19.91 -28.62
N ARG A 328 7.86 -20.84 -28.96
CA ARG A 328 7.83 -22.23 -28.47
C ARG A 328 8.72 -22.47 -27.24
N THR A 329 9.64 -21.56 -26.93
CA THR A 329 10.60 -21.72 -25.83
C THR A 329 9.97 -21.26 -24.51
N VAL A 330 9.84 -22.17 -23.55
CA VAL A 330 9.32 -21.86 -22.20
C VAL A 330 10.37 -21.16 -21.33
N ASP A 331 9.94 -20.44 -20.30
CA ASP A 331 10.81 -19.65 -19.44
C ASP A 331 11.93 -20.50 -18.81
N GLY A 332 11.62 -21.72 -18.35
CA GLY A 332 12.61 -22.63 -17.78
C GLY A 332 13.77 -22.92 -18.74
N GLN A 333 13.47 -23.09 -20.03
CA GLN A 333 14.47 -23.30 -21.07
C GLN A 333 15.28 -22.01 -21.35
N PHE A 334 14.62 -20.84 -21.35
CA PHE A 334 15.33 -19.55 -21.44
C PHE A 334 16.27 -19.30 -20.26
N GLN A 335 15.94 -19.81 -19.07
CA GLN A 335 16.85 -19.75 -17.92
C GLN A 335 18.05 -20.67 -18.08
N THR A 336 17.85 -21.87 -18.63
CA THR A 336 18.96 -22.77 -18.99
C THR A 336 19.89 -22.08 -20.00
N TYR A 337 19.36 -21.45 -21.05
CA TYR A 337 20.19 -20.72 -22.02
C TYR A 337 20.93 -19.53 -21.40
N ALA A 338 20.32 -18.83 -20.42
CA ALA A 338 20.96 -17.71 -19.75
C ALA A 338 22.07 -18.12 -18.75
N ALA A 339 22.08 -19.38 -18.31
CA ALA A 339 23.06 -19.92 -17.37
C ALA A 339 24.25 -20.63 -18.07
N ASN A 340 24.20 -20.80 -19.40
CA ASN A 340 25.23 -21.45 -20.21
C ASN A 340 25.82 -20.45 -21.23
N ASP A 341 26.87 -20.87 -21.94
CA ASP A 341 27.64 -20.04 -22.87
C ASP A 341 27.11 -20.07 -24.32
N GLY A 342 27.78 -19.34 -25.20
CA GLY A 342 27.44 -19.26 -26.62
C GLY A 342 27.55 -20.58 -27.39
N ALA A 343 28.47 -21.46 -27.02
CA ALA A 343 28.63 -22.76 -27.64
C ALA A 343 27.41 -23.66 -27.34
N TYR A 344 27.00 -23.70 -26.07
CA TYR A 344 25.77 -24.38 -25.66
C TYR A 344 24.55 -23.83 -26.40
N ASN A 345 24.42 -22.49 -26.47
CA ASN A 345 23.29 -21.84 -27.12
C ASN A 345 23.27 -22.04 -28.65
N ARG A 346 24.44 -22.11 -29.31
CA ARG A 346 24.53 -22.49 -30.72
C ARG A 346 23.93 -23.86 -30.95
N GLU A 347 24.32 -24.87 -30.17
CA GLU A 347 23.86 -26.24 -30.33
C GLU A 347 22.39 -26.40 -29.92
N HIS A 348 22.01 -25.87 -28.77
CA HIS A 348 20.75 -26.20 -28.10
C HIS A 348 19.61 -25.22 -28.38
N PHE A 349 19.87 -24.06 -28.97
CA PHE A 349 18.84 -23.12 -29.45
C PHE A 349 18.87 -23.03 -30.98
N PHE A 350 19.97 -22.54 -31.57
CA PHE A 350 20.05 -22.35 -33.02
C PHE A 350 20.15 -23.68 -33.79
N GLY A 351 20.83 -24.68 -33.24
CA GLY A 351 21.03 -26.00 -33.85
C GLY A 351 19.79 -26.90 -33.87
N ARG A 352 18.68 -26.47 -33.25
CA ARG A 352 17.42 -27.24 -33.25
C ARG A 352 16.66 -27.19 -34.58
N ASP A 353 16.98 -26.23 -35.44
CA ASP A 353 16.28 -26.00 -36.69
C ASP A 353 17.25 -25.51 -37.78
N PRO A 354 17.23 -26.05 -39.00
CA PRO A 354 18.14 -25.65 -40.07
C PRO A 354 18.06 -24.16 -40.44
N GLU A 355 16.87 -23.55 -40.40
CA GLU A 355 16.69 -22.11 -40.68
C GLU A 355 17.36 -21.27 -39.58
N LEU A 356 17.21 -21.66 -38.31
CA LEU A 356 17.88 -20.99 -37.19
C LEU A 356 19.41 -21.14 -37.25
N ALA A 357 19.91 -22.33 -37.57
CA ALA A 357 21.34 -22.58 -37.69
C ALA A 357 21.99 -21.70 -38.79
N ALA A 358 21.29 -21.51 -39.92
CA ALA A 358 21.74 -20.66 -41.02
C ALA A 358 21.84 -19.17 -40.63
N LEU A 359 21.01 -18.69 -39.69
CA LEU A 359 21.04 -17.28 -39.26
C LEU A 359 22.34 -16.90 -38.55
N VAL A 360 22.92 -17.84 -37.78
CA VAL A 360 24.17 -17.66 -37.03
C VAL A 360 25.36 -18.35 -37.70
N GLU A 361 25.22 -18.75 -38.96
CA GLU A 361 26.33 -19.25 -39.76
C GLU A 361 27.41 -18.17 -39.88
N GLY A 362 28.65 -18.52 -39.52
CA GLY A 362 29.78 -17.59 -39.49
C GLY A 362 29.88 -16.69 -38.25
N TRP A 363 28.95 -16.76 -37.29
CA TRP A 363 29.11 -16.08 -35.99
C TRP A 363 30.03 -16.89 -35.08
N SER A 364 30.82 -16.24 -34.22
CA SER A 364 31.56 -16.92 -33.14
C SER A 364 30.67 -17.21 -31.93
N ASP A 365 31.09 -18.14 -31.06
CA ASP A 365 30.33 -18.44 -29.85
C ASP A 365 30.27 -17.23 -28.91
N GLU A 366 31.33 -16.42 -28.85
CA GLU A 366 31.32 -15.15 -28.10
C GLU A 366 30.35 -14.13 -28.71
N ALA A 367 30.12 -14.16 -30.02
CA ALA A 367 29.13 -13.29 -30.65
C ALA A 367 27.70 -13.72 -30.27
N ILE A 368 27.44 -15.02 -30.15
CA ILE A 368 26.18 -15.57 -29.67
C ILE A 368 25.98 -15.29 -28.17
N ASP A 369 27.02 -15.46 -27.36
CA ASP A 369 26.97 -15.22 -25.90
C ASP A 369 26.68 -13.75 -25.57
N ARG A 370 27.10 -12.84 -26.44
CA ARG A 370 26.82 -11.41 -26.34
C ARG A 370 25.38 -11.03 -26.64
N LEU A 371 24.49 -11.94 -27.06
CA LEU A 371 23.10 -11.61 -27.33
C LEU A 371 22.32 -11.24 -26.05
N HIS A 372 21.79 -10.02 -26.00
CA HIS A 372 21.14 -9.44 -24.83
C HIS A 372 19.63 -9.63 -24.85
N ARG A 373 19.05 -9.68 -23.64
CA ARG A 373 17.61 -9.45 -23.44
C ARG A 373 17.35 -7.95 -23.47
N GLY A 374 16.19 -7.53 -23.97
CA GLY A 374 15.87 -6.12 -24.25
C GLY A 374 15.93 -5.21 -23.03
N GLY A 375 15.65 -5.73 -21.83
CA GLY A 375 15.77 -4.98 -20.58
C GLY A 375 17.21 -4.66 -20.14
N HIS A 376 18.22 -5.06 -20.92
CA HIS A 376 19.65 -4.69 -20.76
C HIS A 376 20.17 -3.82 -21.91
N ASP A 377 19.30 -3.36 -22.80
CA ASP A 377 19.66 -2.47 -23.91
C ASP A 377 19.02 -1.10 -23.69
N MET A 378 19.85 -0.10 -23.35
CA MET A 378 19.37 1.25 -23.03
C MET A 378 18.64 1.92 -24.20
N THR A 379 18.93 1.56 -25.45
CA THR A 379 18.22 2.08 -26.64
C THR A 379 16.79 1.54 -26.66
N LYS A 380 16.63 0.22 -26.48
CA LYS A 380 15.32 -0.44 -26.44
C LYS A 380 14.49 0.01 -25.23
N ILE A 381 15.11 0.15 -24.06
CA ILE A 381 14.47 0.68 -22.84
C ILE A 381 13.98 2.10 -23.08
N HIS A 382 14.83 2.97 -23.65
CA HIS A 382 14.45 4.35 -23.96
C HIS A 382 13.27 4.39 -24.93
N ALA A 383 13.27 3.57 -25.99
CA ALA A 383 12.15 3.50 -26.93
C ALA A 383 10.83 3.12 -26.24
N ALA A 384 10.85 2.12 -25.36
CA ALA A 384 9.70 1.70 -24.57
C ALA A 384 9.18 2.82 -23.65
N TYR A 385 10.07 3.48 -22.90
CA TYR A 385 9.70 4.56 -21.99
C TYR A 385 9.20 5.79 -22.77
N HIS A 386 9.84 6.11 -23.90
CA HIS A 386 9.47 7.18 -24.81
C HIS A 386 8.06 7.00 -25.37
N ARG A 387 7.70 5.77 -25.78
CA ARG A 387 6.34 5.42 -26.22
C ARG A 387 5.34 5.50 -25.06
N ALA A 388 5.69 4.96 -23.89
CA ALA A 388 4.80 4.95 -22.71
C ALA A 388 4.42 6.36 -22.25
N VAL A 389 5.37 7.29 -22.08
CA VAL A 389 5.06 8.66 -21.61
C VAL A 389 4.21 9.47 -22.60
N ARG A 390 4.20 9.07 -23.88
CA ARG A 390 3.41 9.70 -24.96
C ARG A 390 2.07 9.03 -25.20
N HIS A 391 1.83 7.84 -24.64
CA HIS A 391 0.55 7.18 -24.72
C HIS A 391 -0.52 7.95 -23.93
N ARG A 392 -1.78 7.89 -24.38
CA ARG A 392 -2.91 8.67 -23.83
C ARG A 392 -4.15 7.79 -23.74
N GLY A 393 -5.01 8.08 -22.78
CA GLY A 393 -6.30 7.41 -22.59
C GLY A 393 -6.26 6.04 -21.90
N GLN A 394 -5.09 5.40 -21.75
CA GLN A 394 -4.92 4.14 -21.02
C GLN A 394 -3.62 4.16 -20.20
N PRO A 395 -3.58 3.42 -19.06
CA PRO A 395 -2.32 3.12 -18.39
C PRO A 395 -1.41 2.25 -19.28
N THR A 396 -0.09 2.32 -19.06
CA THR A 396 0.90 1.52 -19.81
C THR A 396 1.65 0.57 -18.89
N VAL A 397 1.84 -0.68 -19.33
CA VAL A 397 2.78 -1.63 -18.73
C VAL A 397 3.90 -1.95 -19.71
N ILE A 398 5.13 -1.96 -19.21
CA ILE A 398 6.32 -2.39 -19.93
C ILE A 398 6.78 -3.71 -19.33
N LEU A 399 6.74 -4.77 -20.12
CA LEU A 399 7.21 -6.11 -19.74
C LEU A 399 8.65 -6.24 -20.20
N ALA A 400 9.59 -5.93 -19.31
CA ALA A 400 11.01 -5.85 -19.60
C ALA A 400 11.72 -7.16 -19.28
N GLN A 401 12.08 -7.92 -20.31
CA GLN A 401 12.83 -9.16 -20.14
C GLN A 401 14.28 -8.86 -19.74
N THR A 402 14.71 -9.32 -18.57
CA THR A 402 16.08 -9.12 -18.07
C THR A 402 16.71 -10.46 -17.67
N LYS A 403 17.98 -10.44 -17.24
CA LYS A 403 18.70 -11.60 -16.68
C LYS A 403 18.96 -11.35 -15.19
N LYS A 404 18.50 -12.22 -14.31
CA LYS A 404 18.77 -12.12 -12.86
C LYS A 404 20.26 -12.30 -12.59
N GLY A 405 20.84 -11.44 -11.75
CA GLY A 405 22.28 -11.46 -11.48
C GLY A 405 23.15 -11.10 -12.69
N PHE A 406 22.67 -10.22 -13.56
CA PHE A 406 23.40 -9.78 -14.75
C PHE A 406 24.80 -9.27 -14.42
N GLY A 407 25.80 -9.77 -15.16
CA GLY A 407 27.21 -9.44 -14.95
C GLY A 407 27.91 -10.20 -13.82
N MET A 408 27.19 -11.04 -13.05
CA MET A 408 27.79 -11.87 -11.98
C MET A 408 28.44 -13.17 -12.51
N GLY A 409 28.43 -13.40 -13.83
CA GLY A 409 29.04 -14.58 -14.46
C GLY A 409 28.57 -15.91 -13.86
N SER A 410 29.48 -16.87 -13.78
CA SER A 410 29.22 -18.19 -13.17
C SER A 410 28.90 -18.11 -11.66
N ALA A 411 29.22 -17.01 -10.98
CA ALA A 411 28.90 -16.84 -9.57
C ALA A 411 27.39 -16.63 -9.32
N GLY A 412 26.60 -16.28 -10.35
CA GLY A 412 25.15 -16.13 -10.16
C GLY A 412 24.29 -15.75 -11.37
N GLN A 413 24.82 -15.39 -12.53
CA GLN A 413 23.96 -14.98 -13.63
C GLN A 413 23.04 -16.14 -14.07
N GLY A 414 21.72 -15.89 -14.08
CA GLY A 414 20.72 -16.89 -14.49
C GLY A 414 20.54 -18.07 -13.53
N LYS A 415 21.29 -18.18 -12.43
CA LYS A 415 21.18 -19.29 -11.45
C LYS A 415 20.03 -19.09 -10.47
N MET A 416 19.44 -20.19 -10.02
CA MET A 416 18.30 -20.15 -9.08
C MET A 416 18.70 -19.65 -7.69
N THR A 417 19.92 -19.98 -7.22
CA THR A 417 20.42 -19.59 -5.90
C THR A 417 20.82 -18.11 -5.78
N THR A 418 20.88 -17.38 -6.88
CA THR A 418 21.48 -16.03 -6.95
C THR A 418 20.76 -15.00 -6.11
N HIS A 419 19.48 -15.21 -5.79
CA HIS A 419 18.79 -14.32 -4.87
C HIS A 419 19.45 -14.29 -3.47
N GLN A 420 19.99 -15.44 -3.02
CA GLN A 420 20.63 -15.59 -1.72
C GLN A 420 22.16 -15.39 -1.77
N GLN A 421 22.74 -15.17 -2.95
CA GLN A 421 24.18 -14.97 -3.11
C GLN A 421 24.60 -13.59 -2.59
N LYS A 422 25.03 -13.55 -1.33
CA LYS A 422 25.44 -12.34 -0.60
C LYS A 422 26.97 -12.21 -0.45
N LYS A 423 27.70 -13.24 -0.85
CA LYS A 423 29.17 -13.32 -0.79
C LYS A 423 29.71 -13.62 -2.19
N LEU A 424 30.79 -12.96 -2.55
CA LEU A 424 31.57 -13.22 -3.76
C LEU A 424 33.01 -13.44 -3.32
N ASP A 425 33.69 -14.44 -3.90
CA ASP A 425 35.12 -14.63 -3.69
C ASP A 425 35.93 -13.63 -4.52
N GLY A 426 37.25 -13.58 -4.29
CA GLY A 426 38.13 -12.62 -4.96
C GLY A 426 38.10 -12.74 -6.48
N ASP A 427 38.08 -13.96 -7.01
CA ASP A 427 38.07 -14.21 -8.45
C ASP A 427 36.76 -13.71 -9.09
N ALA A 428 35.61 -13.93 -8.43
CA ALA A 428 34.33 -13.40 -8.90
C ALA A 428 34.26 -11.87 -8.85
N LEU A 429 34.89 -11.23 -7.86
CA LEU A 429 34.98 -9.77 -7.79
C LEU A 429 35.81 -9.18 -8.94
N LEU A 430 36.98 -9.76 -9.20
CA LEU A 430 37.86 -9.34 -10.30
C LEU A 430 37.17 -9.56 -11.66
N ALA A 431 36.52 -10.72 -11.84
CA ALA A 431 35.76 -11.01 -13.05
C ALA A 431 34.60 -10.03 -13.27
N PHE A 432 33.89 -9.64 -12.20
CA PHE A 432 32.83 -8.64 -12.28
C PHE A 432 33.38 -7.28 -12.70
N ARG A 433 34.49 -6.84 -12.08
CA ARG A 433 35.15 -5.58 -12.44
C ARG A 433 35.57 -5.57 -13.92
N ASP A 434 36.20 -6.64 -14.38
CA ASP A 434 36.72 -6.76 -15.75
C ASP A 434 35.57 -6.81 -16.77
N ARG A 435 34.49 -7.54 -16.46
CA ARG A 435 33.28 -7.62 -17.29
C ARG A 435 32.65 -6.26 -17.58
N PHE A 436 32.76 -5.33 -16.65
CA PHE A 436 32.22 -3.98 -16.74
C PHE A 436 33.30 -2.91 -17.03
N ALA A 437 34.55 -3.33 -17.30
CA ALA A 437 35.69 -2.46 -17.59
C ALA A 437 35.87 -1.32 -16.56
N LEU A 438 35.71 -1.64 -15.27
CA LEU A 438 35.77 -0.65 -14.20
C LEU A 438 37.23 -0.28 -13.88
N PRO A 439 37.58 1.02 -13.79
CA PRO A 439 38.95 1.48 -13.55
C PRO A 439 39.32 1.39 -12.06
N ILE A 440 39.30 0.17 -11.53
CA ILE A 440 39.56 -0.14 -10.11
C ILE A 440 40.75 -1.10 -10.06
N SER A 441 41.76 -0.79 -9.24
CA SER A 441 42.93 -1.67 -9.09
C SER A 441 42.53 -3.02 -8.48
N ASP A 442 43.31 -4.09 -8.70
CA ASP A 442 43.07 -5.39 -8.06
C ASP A 442 42.98 -5.25 -6.53
N ALA A 443 43.87 -4.46 -5.94
CA ALA A 443 43.90 -4.22 -4.50
C ALA A 443 42.63 -3.53 -3.99
N ASP A 444 42.14 -2.50 -4.70
CA ASP A 444 40.93 -1.77 -4.30
C ASP A 444 39.66 -2.60 -4.54
N CYS A 445 39.65 -3.43 -5.58
CA CYS A 445 38.57 -4.35 -5.90
C CYS A 445 38.41 -5.42 -4.81
N LEU A 446 39.51 -6.09 -4.43
CA LEU A 446 39.51 -7.09 -3.36
C LEU A 446 39.20 -6.48 -1.98
N ALA A 447 39.52 -5.20 -1.77
CA ALA A 447 39.16 -4.44 -0.59
C ALA A 447 37.71 -3.90 -0.62
N LEU A 448 36.95 -4.16 -1.68
CA LEU A 448 35.56 -3.70 -1.86
C LEU A 448 35.41 -2.18 -1.70
N LYS A 449 36.40 -1.40 -2.17
CA LYS A 449 36.31 0.06 -2.12
C LYS A 449 35.21 0.56 -3.03
N PHE A 450 34.41 1.49 -2.54
CA PHE A 450 33.46 2.20 -3.39
C PHE A 450 34.23 3.02 -4.43
N TYR A 451 33.69 3.08 -5.64
CA TYR A 451 34.29 3.83 -6.73
C TYR A 451 33.44 5.05 -7.06
N ARG A 452 34.06 6.22 -7.00
CA ARG A 452 33.49 7.50 -7.43
C ARG A 452 34.49 8.18 -8.36
N PRO A 453 34.14 8.43 -9.64
CA PRO A 453 35.01 9.21 -10.52
C PRO A 453 35.24 10.62 -9.99
N ALA A 454 36.29 11.28 -10.47
CA ALA A 454 36.55 12.68 -10.16
C ALA A 454 35.33 13.56 -10.53
N ALA A 455 35.07 14.62 -9.77
CA ALA A 455 33.88 15.46 -9.96
C ALA A 455 33.81 16.11 -11.36
N ASP A 456 34.96 16.32 -12.00
CA ASP A 456 35.13 16.86 -13.34
C ASP A 456 35.28 15.76 -14.41
N SER A 457 35.04 14.49 -14.10
CA SER A 457 35.02 13.43 -15.11
C SER A 457 33.83 13.61 -16.09
N ALA A 458 33.93 12.98 -17.27
CA ALA A 458 32.85 13.02 -18.24
C ALA A 458 31.56 12.38 -17.71
N GLU A 459 31.70 11.27 -16.97
CA GLU A 459 30.62 10.54 -16.31
C GLU A 459 29.89 11.43 -15.28
N MET A 460 30.63 12.09 -14.39
CA MET A 460 30.05 12.92 -13.33
C MET A 460 29.38 14.17 -13.90
N ARG A 461 30.00 14.84 -14.89
CA ARG A 461 29.37 15.97 -15.59
C ARG A 461 28.09 15.55 -16.31
N HIS A 462 28.09 14.40 -16.99
CA HIS A 462 26.91 13.88 -17.69
C HIS A 462 25.78 13.58 -16.70
N LEU A 463 26.07 12.83 -15.63
CA LEU A 463 25.11 12.49 -14.58
C LEU A 463 24.45 13.75 -13.99
N GLN A 464 25.27 14.74 -13.61
CA GLN A 464 24.76 15.99 -13.02
C GLN A 464 23.95 16.80 -14.04
N ALA A 465 24.41 16.89 -15.30
CA ALA A 465 23.69 17.59 -16.36
C ALA A 465 22.33 16.96 -16.64
N ARG A 466 22.24 15.62 -16.70
CA ARG A 466 20.96 14.92 -16.90
C ARG A 466 20.00 15.14 -15.73
N ARG A 467 20.48 15.07 -14.49
CA ARG A 467 19.63 15.33 -13.32
C ARG A 467 19.17 16.78 -13.24
N ALA A 468 20.05 17.74 -13.53
CA ALA A 468 19.69 19.16 -13.61
C ALA A 468 18.62 19.42 -14.68
N ALA A 469 18.75 18.81 -15.87
CA ALA A 469 17.75 18.92 -16.94
C ALA A 469 16.37 18.35 -16.55
N LEU A 470 16.34 17.38 -15.64
CA LEU A 470 15.13 16.77 -15.09
C LEU A 470 14.71 17.38 -13.73
N GLY A 471 15.23 18.56 -13.38
CA GLY A 471 14.78 19.35 -12.24
C GLY A 471 15.41 18.98 -10.88
N GLY A 472 16.41 18.10 -10.84
CA GLY A 472 17.10 17.71 -9.61
C GLY A 472 17.19 16.19 -9.44
N HIS A 473 17.25 15.70 -8.21
CA HIS A 473 17.48 14.28 -7.90
C HIS A 473 16.19 13.57 -7.44
N VAL A 474 16.15 12.25 -7.63
CA VAL A 474 15.07 11.37 -7.18
C VAL A 474 15.68 10.08 -6.61
N PRO A 475 15.10 9.47 -5.56
CA PRO A 475 13.94 9.95 -4.82
C PRO A 475 14.35 11.06 -3.83
N ARG A 476 13.46 12.03 -3.58
CA ARG A 476 13.64 13.05 -2.53
C ARG A 476 12.28 13.36 -1.94
N ARG A 477 12.16 13.24 -0.62
CA ARG A 477 10.91 13.49 0.09
C ARG A 477 10.95 14.87 0.76
N THR A 478 9.83 15.57 0.75
CA THR A 478 9.65 16.82 1.50
C THR A 478 8.56 16.66 2.55
N ALA A 479 8.84 17.07 3.78
CA ALA A 479 7.85 17.10 4.85
C ALA A 479 7.03 18.41 4.85
N GLN A 480 7.36 19.38 4.00
CA GLN A 480 6.79 20.72 4.06
C GLN A 480 5.51 20.83 3.22
N ALA A 481 4.42 21.17 3.89
CA ALA A 481 3.16 21.60 3.30
C ALA A 481 2.65 22.85 4.01
N ARG A 482 1.76 23.62 3.37
CA ARG A 482 1.06 24.74 4.04
C ARG A 482 0.35 24.22 5.30
N SER A 483 0.59 24.84 6.45
CA SER A 483 -0.17 24.58 7.67
C SER A 483 -1.61 25.10 7.48
N LEU A 484 -2.60 24.31 7.89
CA LEU A 484 -4.02 24.68 7.87
C LEU A 484 -4.55 24.70 9.30
N ALA A 485 -5.21 25.79 9.68
CA ALA A 485 -5.81 25.90 10.99
C ALA A 485 -7.04 24.98 11.09
N ALA A 486 -7.13 24.21 12.18
CA ALA A 486 -8.32 23.40 12.44
C ALA A 486 -9.47 24.32 12.89
N PRO A 487 -10.66 24.28 12.26
CA PRO A 487 -11.79 25.08 12.69
C PRO A 487 -12.30 24.59 14.06
N PRO A 488 -12.59 25.50 15.02
CA PRO A 488 -13.08 25.13 16.34
C PRO A 488 -14.37 24.30 16.30
N ALA A 489 -14.47 23.27 17.15
CA ALA A 489 -15.62 22.36 17.21
C ALA A 489 -16.96 23.07 17.43
N ALA A 490 -16.97 24.20 18.13
CA ALA A 490 -18.17 25.02 18.33
C ALA A 490 -18.81 25.50 17.01
N GLN A 491 -18.05 25.59 15.91
CA GLN A 491 -18.56 26.07 14.62
C GLN A 491 -19.27 24.97 13.81
N TRP A 492 -18.89 23.71 13.96
CA TRP A 492 -19.38 22.59 13.13
C TRP A 492 -20.01 21.43 13.93
N ALA A 493 -19.76 21.34 15.23
CA ALA A 493 -20.23 20.28 16.12
C ALA A 493 -21.02 20.78 17.33
N GLN A 494 -21.55 22.01 17.33
CA GLN A 494 -22.33 22.52 18.47
C GLN A 494 -23.48 21.59 18.89
N PHE A 495 -24.12 20.92 17.93
CA PHE A 495 -25.19 19.95 18.20
C PHE A 495 -24.74 18.72 18.97
N ALA A 496 -23.44 18.40 18.93
CA ALA A 496 -22.82 17.28 19.61
C ALA A 496 -22.19 17.69 20.94
N LEU A 497 -21.76 18.95 21.08
CA LEU A 497 -21.25 19.52 22.33
C LEU A 497 -22.36 19.86 23.32
N ALA A 498 -23.52 20.29 22.83
CA ALA A 498 -24.70 20.61 23.63
C ALA A 498 -26.00 20.00 23.01
N PRO A 499 -26.10 18.66 22.91
CA PRO A 499 -27.26 17.97 22.34
C PRO A 499 -28.53 18.08 23.19
N GLY A 500 -28.42 18.35 24.50
CA GLY A 500 -29.57 18.42 25.41
C GLY A 500 -30.33 17.09 25.56
N GLY A 501 -29.62 15.96 25.58
CA GLY A 501 -30.22 14.63 25.78
C GLY A 501 -30.82 13.98 24.52
N LYS A 502 -30.68 14.61 23.34
CA LYS A 502 -31.20 14.04 22.08
C LYS A 502 -30.56 12.69 21.78
N GLU A 503 -31.38 11.75 21.32
CA GLU A 503 -30.91 10.44 20.89
C GLU A 503 -30.27 10.50 19.50
N MET A 504 -29.06 9.97 19.38
CA MET A 504 -28.39 9.69 18.11
C MET A 504 -27.26 8.69 18.32
N SER A 505 -26.80 8.07 17.25
CA SER A 505 -25.61 7.22 17.24
C SER A 505 -24.34 8.05 16.99
N SER A 506 -23.18 7.54 17.38
CA SER A 506 -21.90 8.19 17.08
C SER A 506 -21.62 8.23 15.58
N THR A 507 -22.12 7.26 14.79
CA THR A 507 -22.07 7.31 13.31
C THR A 507 -22.85 8.49 12.75
N MET A 508 -24.10 8.68 13.21
CA MET A 508 -24.94 9.81 12.77
C MET A 508 -24.32 11.15 13.17
N ALA A 509 -23.77 11.23 14.39
CA ALA A 509 -23.08 12.42 14.86
C ALA A 509 -21.86 12.73 13.97
N LEU A 510 -21.01 11.76 13.67
CA LEU A 510 -19.85 11.94 12.80
C LEU A 510 -20.22 12.40 11.40
N VAL A 511 -21.22 11.79 10.75
CA VAL A 511 -21.63 12.20 9.39
C VAL A 511 -22.20 13.62 9.39
N ARG A 512 -22.95 14.00 10.44
CA ARG A 512 -23.44 15.38 10.59
C ARG A 512 -22.29 16.38 10.83
N MET A 513 -21.26 16.00 11.58
CA MET A 513 -20.03 16.78 11.75
C MET A 513 -19.31 16.95 10.42
N LEU A 514 -19.11 15.86 9.67
CA LEU A 514 -18.47 15.87 8.35
C LEU A 514 -19.22 16.79 7.38
N THR A 515 -20.55 16.70 7.37
CA THR A 515 -21.42 17.58 6.55
C THR A 515 -21.23 19.06 6.90
N ALA A 516 -21.02 19.39 8.18
CA ALA A 516 -20.77 20.76 8.61
C ALA A 516 -19.35 21.22 8.25
N LEU A 517 -18.34 20.37 8.48
CA LEU A 517 -16.93 20.64 8.14
C LEU A 517 -16.72 20.86 6.64
N LEU A 518 -17.46 20.15 5.77
CA LEU A 518 -17.42 20.33 4.32
C LEU A 518 -17.84 21.74 3.86
N LYS A 519 -18.51 22.52 4.72
CA LYS A 519 -18.91 23.91 4.44
C LYS A 519 -17.83 24.94 4.80
N ASP A 520 -16.80 24.54 5.55
CA ASP A 520 -15.68 25.42 5.88
C ASP A 520 -14.90 25.77 4.59
N PRO A 521 -14.64 27.06 4.30
CA PRO A 521 -14.06 27.47 3.03
C PRO A 521 -12.60 27.04 2.84
N GLU A 522 -11.83 26.85 3.92
CA GLU A 522 -10.42 26.41 3.81
C GLU A 522 -10.27 24.90 3.94
N THR A 523 -10.94 24.29 4.92
CA THR A 523 -10.84 22.86 5.27
C THR A 523 -11.75 22.00 4.42
N GLY A 524 -12.96 22.47 4.12
CA GLY A 524 -13.99 21.73 3.39
C GLY A 524 -13.49 21.17 2.05
N PRO A 525 -12.82 21.97 1.19
CA PRO A 525 -12.23 21.47 -0.06
C PRO A 525 -11.11 20.43 0.12
N ARG A 526 -10.49 20.36 1.31
CA ARG A 526 -9.38 19.44 1.64
C ARG A 526 -9.85 18.12 2.20
N ILE A 527 -11.08 18.04 2.69
CA ILE A 527 -11.66 16.81 3.20
C ILE A 527 -11.93 15.85 2.04
N VAL A 528 -11.54 14.59 2.20
CA VAL A 528 -11.77 13.52 1.21
C VAL A 528 -12.60 12.43 1.87
N PRO A 529 -13.94 12.45 1.76
CA PRO A 529 -14.77 11.34 2.22
C PRO A 529 -14.56 10.13 1.33
N ILE A 530 -14.26 8.97 1.93
CA ILE A 530 -13.98 7.72 1.23
C ILE A 530 -14.89 6.64 1.79
N VAL A 531 -15.51 5.85 0.90
CA VAL A 531 -16.35 4.70 1.25
C VAL A 531 -16.02 3.50 0.38
N ALA A 532 -16.16 2.31 0.96
CA ALA A 532 -16.13 1.05 0.23
C ALA A 532 -17.58 0.57 0.03
N ASP A 533 -18.21 1.05 -1.05
CA ASP A 533 -19.63 0.82 -1.41
C ASP A 533 -20.65 1.42 -0.43
N GLU A 534 -20.77 0.88 0.78
CA GLU A 534 -21.90 1.09 1.71
C GLU A 534 -21.97 2.50 2.35
N ALA A 535 -22.31 3.53 1.59
CA ALA A 535 -22.51 4.89 2.12
C ALA A 535 -23.90 5.12 2.74
N ARG A 536 -24.93 4.38 2.31
CA ARG A 536 -26.30 4.51 2.86
C ARG A 536 -26.38 3.99 4.28
N THR A 537 -25.73 2.86 4.57
CA THR A 537 -25.64 2.28 5.92
C THR A 537 -25.10 3.30 6.94
N PHE A 538 -24.16 4.15 6.53
CA PHE A 538 -23.58 5.17 7.41
C PHE A 538 -24.35 6.50 7.42
N GLY A 539 -25.42 6.64 6.63
CA GLY A 539 -26.20 7.88 6.54
C GLY A 539 -25.55 8.97 5.67
N MET A 540 -24.60 8.61 4.81
CA MET A 540 -23.87 9.56 3.95
C MET A 540 -24.61 9.92 2.65
N ALA A 541 -25.77 9.32 2.38
CA ALA A 541 -26.50 9.52 1.13
C ALA A 541 -26.83 11.00 0.81
N ASN A 542 -27.04 11.81 1.85
CA ASN A 542 -27.22 13.27 1.70
C ASN A 542 -26.03 13.97 1.02
N LEU A 543 -24.81 13.42 1.18
CA LEU A 543 -23.58 13.99 0.64
C LEU A 543 -23.44 13.74 -0.86
N PHE A 544 -24.04 12.67 -1.41
CA PHE A 544 -24.00 12.36 -2.85
C PHE A 544 -24.46 13.55 -3.68
N ARG A 545 -25.60 14.13 -3.30
CA ARG A 545 -26.14 15.31 -3.98
C ARG A 545 -25.38 16.59 -3.65
N GLN A 546 -24.87 16.76 -2.43
CA GLN A 546 -24.25 18.01 -2.01
C GLN A 546 -22.87 18.21 -2.66
N ILE A 547 -22.02 17.18 -2.56
CA ILE A 547 -20.61 17.27 -2.94
C ILE A 547 -20.23 16.31 -4.08
N GLY A 548 -21.15 15.45 -4.54
CA GLY A 548 -20.93 14.55 -5.66
C GLY A 548 -20.03 13.36 -5.33
N ILE A 549 -20.20 12.29 -6.11
CA ILE A 549 -19.31 11.13 -6.15
C ILE A 549 -18.34 11.34 -7.30
N TYR A 550 -17.04 11.21 -7.04
CA TYR A 550 -16.03 11.37 -8.07
C TYR A 550 -16.15 10.27 -9.11
N SER A 551 -16.29 10.67 -10.38
CA SER A 551 -16.15 9.79 -11.54
C SER A 551 -15.39 10.53 -12.63
N ALA A 552 -14.27 9.97 -13.10
CA ALA A 552 -13.47 10.60 -14.17
C ALA A 552 -14.28 10.82 -15.47
N GLN A 553 -15.32 10.03 -15.69
CA GLN A 553 -16.18 10.13 -16.87
C GLN A 553 -17.35 11.09 -16.65
N GLY A 554 -17.74 11.33 -15.40
CA GLY A 554 -19.03 11.92 -15.04
C GLY A 554 -20.17 10.91 -15.16
N GLN A 555 -21.40 11.37 -14.96
CA GLN A 555 -22.59 10.52 -15.06
C GLN A 555 -23.04 10.38 -16.53
N LEU A 556 -23.04 9.15 -17.05
CA LEU A 556 -23.41 8.83 -18.44
C LEU A 556 -24.80 8.19 -18.60
N TYR A 557 -25.56 8.10 -17.51
CA TYR A 557 -26.87 7.45 -17.43
C TYR A 557 -27.83 8.26 -16.55
N GLU A 558 -29.13 7.96 -16.62
CA GLU A 558 -30.11 8.51 -15.68
C GLU A 558 -30.19 7.61 -14.44
N PRO A 559 -29.92 8.13 -13.22
CA PRO A 559 -29.98 7.31 -12.02
C PRO A 559 -31.43 6.89 -11.73
N GLU A 560 -31.62 5.62 -11.34
CA GLU A 560 -32.95 5.06 -11.02
C GLU A 560 -33.67 5.86 -9.93
N ASP A 561 -32.91 6.39 -8.96
CA ASP A 561 -33.43 7.11 -7.82
C ASP A 561 -33.53 8.63 -8.02
N ILE A 562 -33.51 9.14 -9.26
CA ILE A 562 -33.57 10.58 -9.57
C ILE A 562 -34.78 11.31 -8.95
N GLY A 563 -35.89 10.60 -8.71
CA GLY A 563 -37.07 11.12 -8.03
C GLY A 563 -36.91 11.29 -6.50
N SER A 564 -35.83 10.76 -5.92
CA SER A 564 -35.48 10.88 -4.51
C SER A 564 -34.73 12.18 -4.21
N VAL A 565 -34.88 12.70 -2.99
CA VAL A 565 -34.07 13.83 -2.51
C VAL A 565 -32.59 13.47 -2.41
N LEU A 566 -32.27 12.18 -2.29
CA LEU A 566 -30.94 11.59 -2.01
C LEU A 566 -30.35 10.84 -3.22
N TYR A 567 -30.68 11.25 -4.44
CA TYR A 567 -30.29 10.53 -5.64
C TYR A 567 -28.77 10.44 -5.84
N TYR A 568 -28.35 9.39 -6.53
CA TYR A 568 -26.95 9.12 -6.84
C TYR A 568 -26.42 10.09 -7.91
N ARG A 569 -25.40 10.90 -7.56
CA ARG A 569 -24.84 11.94 -8.44
C ARG A 569 -23.34 11.76 -8.62
N GLU A 570 -22.96 11.24 -9.78
CA GLU A 570 -21.57 11.18 -10.21
C GLU A 570 -21.17 12.46 -10.95
N ALA A 571 -19.97 12.97 -10.64
CA ALA A 571 -19.44 14.16 -11.27
C ALA A 571 -17.91 14.09 -11.35
N ARG A 572 -17.33 14.75 -12.36
CA ARG A 572 -15.86 14.84 -12.48
C ARG A 572 -15.24 15.60 -11.32
N ASP A 573 -15.92 16.62 -10.82
CA ASP A 573 -15.56 17.39 -9.63
C ASP A 573 -16.22 16.86 -8.35
N GLY A 574 -16.77 15.63 -8.39
CA GLY A 574 -17.30 14.97 -7.20
C GLY A 574 -16.23 14.81 -6.12
N GLN A 575 -16.59 15.04 -4.86
CA GLN A 575 -15.64 15.06 -3.75
C GLN A 575 -15.53 13.71 -3.03
N ILE A 576 -16.59 12.91 -3.01
CA ILE A 576 -16.58 11.58 -2.38
C ILE A 576 -15.82 10.60 -3.28
N LEU A 577 -14.96 9.78 -2.68
CA LEU A 577 -14.39 8.62 -3.33
C LEU A 577 -15.18 7.38 -2.94
N GLU A 578 -15.96 6.86 -3.87
CA GLU A 578 -16.69 5.61 -3.72
C GLU A 578 -15.93 4.53 -4.49
N GLU A 579 -15.25 3.65 -3.78
CA GLU A 579 -14.34 2.69 -4.41
C GLU A 579 -15.03 1.35 -4.76
N GLY A 580 -16.29 1.18 -4.38
CA GLY A 580 -17.00 -0.10 -4.42
C GLY A 580 -16.50 -1.07 -3.35
N ILE A 581 -16.77 -2.37 -3.53
CA ILE A 581 -16.40 -3.43 -2.57
C ILE A 581 -14.91 -3.75 -2.67
N THR A 582 -14.07 -2.84 -2.16
CA THR A 582 -12.62 -3.00 -2.11
C THR A 582 -12.02 -2.15 -0.99
N GLU A 583 -11.87 -2.74 0.20
CA GLU A 583 -11.23 -2.05 1.31
C GLU A 583 -9.75 -1.76 1.01
N ALA A 584 -9.09 -2.66 0.26
CA ALA A 584 -7.71 -2.49 -0.18
C ALA A 584 -7.56 -1.27 -1.12
N GLY A 585 -8.54 -1.06 -1.99
CA GLY A 585 -8.60 0.13 -2.83
C GLY A 585 -8.88 1.41 -2.05
N ALA A 586 -9.86 1.37 -1.14
CA ALA A 586 -10.21 2.51 -0.30
C ALA A 586 -9.08 2.97 0.61
N ILE A 587 -8.32 2.05 1.23
CA ILE A 587 -7.12 2.43 2.02
C ILE A 587 -5.99 2.96 1.13
N SER A 588 -5.88 2.51 -0.11
CA SER A 588 -4.89 3.04 -1.07
C SER A 588 -5.23 4.48 -1.48
N SER A 589 -6.51 4.78 -1.76
CA SER A 589 -7.02 6.14 -1.93
C SER A 589 -6.79 7.01 -0.68
N TRP A 590 -7.07 6.46 0.51
CA TRP A 590 -6.84 7.13 1.78
C TRP A 590 -5.36 7.46 2.00
N THR A 591 -4.45 6.54 1.63
CA THR A 591 -3.00 6.74 1.75
C THR A 591 -2.51 7.83 0.79
N ALA A 592 -2.97 7.82 -0.46
CA ALA A 592 -2.65 8.87 -1.44
C ALA A 592 -3.12 10.26 -0.99
N ALA A 593 -4.33 10.34 -0.41
CA ALA A 593 -4.85 11.57 0.16
C ALA A 593 -4.06 12.00 1.41
N GLY A 594 -3.88 11.10 2.38
CA GLY A 594 -3.24 11.37 3.67
C GLY A 594 -1.75 11.68 3.58
N THR A 595 -1.11 11.38 2.45
CA THR A 595 0.30 11.70 2.18
C THR A 595 0.48 12.82 1.15
N SER A 596 -0.61 13.37 0.61
CA SER A 596 -0.61 14.44 -0.39
C SER A 596 0.11 15.71 0.08
N TYR A 597 0.14 15.97 1.39
CA TYR A 597 0.90 17.08 1.97
C TYR A 597 2.38 17.02 1.57
N SER A 598 2.96 15.81 1.52
CA SER A 598 4.35 15.57 1.11
C SER A 598 4.44 15.36 -0.41
N VAL A 599 3.61 14.45 -0.95
CA VAL A 599 3.68 14.00 -2.35
C VAL A 599 3.35 15.10 -3.36
N ASN A 600 2.36 15.93 -3.04
CA ASN A 600 1.88 17.01 -3.92
C ASN A 600 2.16 18.41 -3.34
N GLY A 601 2.66 18.51 -2.10
CA GLY A 601 2.75 19.80 -1.41
C GLY A 601 1.39 20.35 -0.99
N LEU A 602 0.34 19.53 -1.03
CA LEU A 602 -1.04 19.94 -0.83
C LEU A 602 -1.68 19.10 0.28
N PRO A 603 -1.91 19.67 1.47
CA PRO A 603 -2.53 18.94 2.58
C PRO A 603 -3.97 18.57 2.23
N MET A 604 -4.29 17.29 2.31
CA MET A 604 -5.63 16.73 2.17
C MET A 604 -5.94 15.90 3.42
N LEU A 605 -7.20 15.84 3.81
CA LEU A 605 -7.64 15.18 5.04
C LEU A 605 -8.68 14.10 4.72
N PRO A 606 -8.25 12.84 4.53
CA PRO A 606 -9.17 11.77 4.22
C PRO A 606 -9.92 11.26 5.45
N PHE A 607 -11.22 10.96 5.25
CA PHE A 607 -12.09 10.26 6.18
C PHE A 607 -12.58 8.99 5.48
N TYR A 608 -11.96 7.85 5.79
CA TYR A 608 -12.39 6.56 5.24
C TYR A 608 -13.29 5.85 6.26
N ILE A 609 -14.58 5.72 5.93
CA ILE A 609 -15.58 5.04 6.75
C ILE A 609 -16.00 3.71 6.15
N TYR A 610 -15.97 2.67 6.98
CA TYR A 610 -16.17 1.28 6.58
C TYR A 610 -16.63 0.44 7.78
N TYR A 611 -17.12 -0.77 7.54
CA TYR A 611 -17.38 -1.75 8.61
C TYR A 611 -16.09 -2.08 9.35
N SER A 612 -15.99 -1.71 10.62
CA SER A 612 -14.77 -1.82 11.44
C SER A 612 -13.99 -3.14 11.30
N MET A 613 -14.70 -4.27 11.20
CA MET A 613 -14.13 -5.60 10.97
C MET A 613 -13.22 -5.67 9.73
N PHE A 614 -13.56 -4.98 8.65
CA PHE A 614 -12.82 -5.02 7.38
C PHE A 614 -11.71 -3.97 7.29
N GLY A 615 -11.30 -3.40 8.44
CA GLY A 615 -10.11 -2.56 8.55
C GLY A 615 -8.87 -3.39 8.81
N PHE A 616 -8.31 -3.26 10.03
CA PHE A 616 -7.06 -3.91 10.43
C PHE A 616 -7.00 -5.42 10.17
N GLN A 617 -8.13 -6.14 10.22
CA GLN A 617 -8.16 -7.58 9.93
C GLN A 617 -8.00 -7.88 8.43
N ARG A 618 -8.56 -7.05 7.54
CA ARG A 618 -8.58 -7.30 6.09
C ARG A 618 -7.43 -6.63 5.35
N ILE A 619 -7.03 -5.44 5.79
CA ILE A 619 -6.09 -4.55 5.10
C ILE A 619 -4.95 -4.06 6.02
N GLY A 620 -4.62 -4.84 7.05
CA GLY A 620 -3.64 -4.46 8.07
C GLY A 620 -2.25 -4.09 7.52
N ASP A 621 -1.76 -4.80 6.51
CA ASP A 621 -0.44 -4.53 5.92
C ASP A 621 -0.43 -3.23 5.09
N LEU A 622 -1.54 -2.91 4.40
CA LEU A 622 -1.72 -1.61 3.75
C LEU A 622 -1.78 -0.46 4.77
N ILE A 623 -2.40 -0.68 5.93
CA ILE A 623 -2.40 0.31 7.02
C ILE A 623 -0.97 0.50 7.57
N TRP A 624 -0.19 -0.58 7.69
CA TRP A 624 1.21 -0.50 8.10
C TRP A 624 2.07 0.24 7.07
N ALA A 625 1.88 -0.01 5.78
CA ALA A 625 2.53 0.74 4.71
C ALA A 625 2.14 2.23 4.76
N ALA A 626 0.88 2.56 5.00
CA ALA A 626 0.45 3.95 5.14
C ALA A 626 1.07 4.64 6.37
N ALA A 627 1.22 3.90 7.48
CA ALA A 627 1.93 4.35 8.67
C ALA A 627 3.40 4.68 8.36
N ASP A 628 4.12 3.80 7.66
CA ASP A 628 5.50 4.04 7.20
C ASP A 628 5.59 5.22 6.22
N GLN A 629 4.60 5.37 5.33
CA GLN A 629 4.50 6.51 4.42
C GLN A 629 4.15 7.84 5.13
N ARG A 630 3.95 7.82 6.46
CA ARG A 630 3.61 8.98 7.30
C ARG A 630 2.27 9.61 6.91
N ALA A 631 1.26 8.77 6.67
CA ALA A 631 -0.11 9.21 6.36
C ALA A 631 -0.75 9.97 7.53
N ARG A 632 -1.53 11.01 7.17
CA ARG A 632 -2.33 11.83 8.09
C ARG A 632 -3.80 11.75 7.66
N GLY A 633 -4.68 11.29 8.53
CA GLY A 633 -6.11 11.16 8.22
C GLY A 633 -6.91 10.45 9.31
N PHE A 634 -8.18 10.19 9.01
CA PHE A 634 -9.10 9.47 9.87
C PHE A 634 -9.55 8.16 9.20
N LEU A 635 -9.33 7.04 9.88
CA LEU A 635 -9.99 5.77 9.64
C LEU A 635 -11.17 5.67 10.59
N ILE A 636 -12.36 5.45 10.05
CA ILE A 636 -13.60 5.39 10.80
C ILE A 636 -14.13 3.95 10.73
N GLY A 637 -13.90 3.20 11.80
CA GLY A 637 -14.48 1.87 11.97
C GLY A 637 -15.94 2.00 12.38
N ALA A 638 -16.84 2.13 11.41
CA ALA A 638 -18.26 2.19 11.66
C ALA A 638 -18.83 0.82 11.99
N THR A 639 -20.09 0.83 12.47
CA THR A 639 -20.85 -0.37 12.86
C THR A 639 -20.04 -1.29 13.79
N SER A 640 -19.24 -0.69 14.67
CA SER A 640 -18.29 -1.39 15.53
C SER A 640 -18.92 -1.98 16.79
N GLY A 641 -18.15 -2.86 17.44
CA GLY A 641 -18.52 -3.51 18.70
C GLY A 641 -19.22 -4.86 18.48
N ARG A 642 -18.76 -5.89 19.20
CA ARG A 642 -19.19 -7.27 18.98
C ARG A 642 -20.70 -7.44 19.19
N THR A 643 -21.24 -6.81 20.23
CA THR A 643 -22.66 -6.93 20.57
C THR A 643 -23.54 -5.91 19.84
N THR A 644 -22.96 -4.86 19.30
CA THR A 644 -23.71 -3.68 18.83
C THR A 644 -24.22 -3.85 17.40
N LEU A 645 -23.44 -4.47 16.51
CA LEU A 645 -23.88 -4.90 15.17
C LEU A 645 -24.57 -6.28 15.23
N GLY A 646 -25.67 -6.34 15.99
CA GLY A 646 -26.21 -7.62 16.47
C GLY A 646 -26.68 -8.60 15.38
N GLY A 647 -27.29 -8.13 14.29
CA GLY A 647 -27.87 -8.99 13.27
C GLY A 647 -26.86 -9.68 12.34
N GLU A 648 -25.71 -9.05 12.08
CA GLU A 648 -24.79 -9.46 11.01
C GLU A 648 -23.92 -10.69 11.35
N GLY A 649 -23.78 -10.99 12.65
CA GLY A 649 -23.13 -12.21 13.12
C GLY A 649 -21.62 -12.29 12.90
N LEU A 650 -21.13 -13.52 12.76
CA LEU A 650 -19.75 -13.94 13.01
C LEU A 650 -18.68 -13.11 12.29
N GLN A 651 -18.87 -12.83 11.00
CA GLN A 651 -17.85 -12.17 10.17
C GLN A 651 -17.94 -10.63 10.17
N HIS A 652 -18.88 -10.03 10.89
CA HIS A 652 -19.10 -8.57 10.90
C HIS A 652 -18.96 -7.95 12.28
N GLN A 653 -19.35 -8.69 13.33
CA GLN A 653 -19.29 -8.22 14.71
C GLN A 653 -17.83 -8.05 15.14
N ASP A 654 -17.30 -6.84 15.12
CA ASP A 654 -15.93 -6.53 15.49
C ASP A 654 -15.77 -6.40 17.01
N GLY A 655 -14.90 -7.23 17.59
CA GLY A 655 -14.47 -7.11 18.98
C GLY A 655 -12.96 -7.18 19.15
N ALA A 656 -12.16 -7.00 18.10
CA ALA A 656 -10.69 -7.13 18.18
C ALA A 656 -9.89 -6.07 17.43
N SER A 657 -10.50 -5.20 16.62
CA SER A 657 -9.79 -4.20 15.82
C SER A 657 -8.89 -3.28 16.65
N HIS A 658 -9.30 -2.87 17.87
CA HIS A 658 -8.50 -2.04 18.76
C HIS A 658 -7.21 -2.72 19.26
N LEU A 659 -7.15 -4.05 19.33
CA LEU A 659 -5.90 -4.75 19.61
C LEU A 659 -4.92 -4.60 18.46
N ALA A 660 -5.38 -4.83 17.23
CA ALA A 660 -4.55 -4.66 16.04
C ALA A 660 -4.12 -3.20 15.88
N ALA A 661 -5.03 -2.24 16.06
CA ALA A 661 -4.73 -0.82 15.97
C ALA A 661 -3.67 -0.37 16.99
N ALA A 662 -3.70 -0.91 18.21
CA ALA A 662 -2.71 -0.59 19.25
C ALA A 662 -1.28 -0.96 18.87
N THR A 663 -1.09 -1.93 17.95
CA THR A 663 0.23 -2.35 17.46
C THR A 663 0.88 -1.36 16.49
N VAL A 664 0.09 -0.48 15.85
CA VAL A 664 0.60 0.51 14.88
C VAL A 664 1.06 1.77 15.63
N PRO A 665 2.36 2.11 15.64
CA PRO A 665 2.91 3.11 16.57
C PRO A 665 2.33 4.53 16.44
N ASN A 666 2.03 4.98 15.23
CA ASN A 666 1.48 6.30 14.92
C ASN A 666 -0.03 6.30 14.63
N CYS A 667 -0.72 5.19 14.89
CA CYS A 667 -2.18 5.13 14.90
C CYS A 667 -2.70 5.54 16.28
N ARG A 668 -3.58 6.54 16.35
CA ARG A 668 -4.27 6.98 17.57
C ARG A 668 -5.67 6.38 17.60
N ALA A 669 -5.85 5.29 18.34
CA ALA A 669 -7.09 4.50 18.34
C ALA A 669 -8.01 4.89 19.50
N TYR A 670 -9.26 5.24 19.22
CA TYR A 670 -10.27 5.65 20.20
C TYR A 670 -11.61 4.95 19.97
N ASP A 671 -12.30 4.62 21.07
CA ASP A 671 -13.65 4.06 21.13
C ASP A 671 -14.61 4.99 21.89
N PRO A 672 -14.96 6.15 21.31
CA PRO A 672 -15.82 7.14 21.96
C PRO A 672 -17.26 6.63 22.13
N ALA A 673 -17.87 6.92 23.27
CA ALA A 673 -19.26 6.61 23.57
C ALA A 673 -20.21 7.73 23.13
N TYR A 674 -19.81 8.99 23.32
CA TYR A 674 -20.67 10.15 23.12
C TYR A 674 -20.26 11.03 21.94
N ALA A 675 -21.23 11.76 21.40
CA ALA A 675 -21.03 12.66 20.27
C ALA A 675 -20.03 13.80 20.57
N TYR A 676 -20.02 14.35 21.79
CA TYR A 676 -19.02 15.37 22.15
C TYR A 676 -17.60 14.79 22.17
N GLU A 677 -17.42 13.51 22.51
CA GLU A 677 -16.10 12.87 22.51
C GLU A 677 -15.57 12.75 21.08
N VAL A 678 -16.43 12.33 20.14
CA VAL A 678 -16.11 12.32 18.70
C VAL A 678 -15.72 13.74 18.23
N ALA A 679 -16.49 14.77 18.60
CA ALA A 679 -16.21 16.15 18.21
C ALA A 679 -14.83 16.63 18.71
N VAL A 680 -14.52 16.38 19.98
CA VAL A 680 -13.24 16.74 20.61
C VAL A 680 -12.08 15.99 19.95
N LEU A 681 -12.24 14.70 19.66
CA LEU A 681 -11.20 13.88 19.03
C LEU A 681 -10.94 14.29 17.58
N VAL A 682 -11.98 14.61 16.80
CA VAL A 682 -11.83 15.12 15.43
C VAL A 682 -11.17 16.50 15.42
N GLU A 683 -11.60 17.42 16.29
CA GLU A 683 -10.95 18.74 16.46
C GLU A 683 -9.46 18.59 16.81
N HIS A 684 -9.16 17.75 17.80
CA HIS A 684 -7.80 17.48 18.23
C HIS A 684 -6.95 16.86 17.11
N GLY A 685 -7.46 15.84 16.42
CA GLY A 685 -6.75 15.18 15.33
C GLY A 685 -6.49 16.11 14.15
N MET A 686 -7.45 16.95 13.76
CA MET A 686 -7.23 17.97 12.73
C MET A 686 -6.11 18.94 13.13
N ARG A 687 -6.10 19.42 14.39
CA ARG A 687 -5.04 20.31 14.88
C ARG A 687 -3.67 19.63 14.83
N ARG A 688 -3.57 18.41 15.34
CA ARG A 688 -2.34 17.61 15.36
C ARG A 688 -1.77 17.39 13.95
N MET A 689 -2.62 17.02 13.00
CA MET A 689 -2.19 16.62 11.65
C MET A 689 -2.02 17.80 10.68
N LEU A 690 -2.92 18.78 10.69
CA LEU A 690 -2.95 19.87 9.72
C LEU A 690 -2.22 21.13 10.19
N GLN A 691 -2.33 21.45 11.49
CA GLN A 691 -1.75 22.67 12.06
C GLN A 691 -0.34 22.39 12.62
N GLU A 692 -0.23 21.44 13.54
CA GLU A 692 1.02 21.05 14.21
C GLU A 692 1.89 20.10 13.35
N GLN A 693 1.32 19.51 12.29
CA GLN A 693 1.99 18.64 11.32
C GLN A 693 2.66 17.39 11.91
N HIS A 694 1.99 16.75 12.87
CA HIS A 694 2.39 15.43 13.34
C HIS A 694 2.02 14.33 12.34
N ASP A 695 2.98 13.43 12.10
CA ASP A 695 2.84 12.25 11.23
C ASP A 695 2.16 11.10 11.96
N GLU A 696 0.89 11.31 12.29
CA GLU A 696 0.00 10.34 12.92
C GLU A 696 -1.36 10.34 12.22
N PHE A 697 -2.13 9.27 12.43
CA PHE A 697 -3.49 9.16 11.94
C PHE A 697 -4.39 8.60 13.03
N TYR A 698 -5.70 8.79 12.89
CA TYR A 698 -6.67 8.45 13.91
C TYR A 698 -7.53 7.28 13.45
N TYR A 699 -7.74 6.32 14.35
CA TYR A 699 -8.75 5.28 14.20
C TYR A 699 -9.87 5.52 15.20
N LEU A 700 -11.05 5.88 14.71
CA LEU A 700 -12.22 6.13 15.55
C LEU A 700 -13.27 5.07 15.27
N THR A 701 -13.66 4.31 16.30
CA THR A 701 -14.80 3.39 16.19
C THR A 701 -16.10 4.13 16.49
N VAL A 702 -17.10 3.92 15.65
CA VAL A 702 -18.43 4.53 15.79
C VAL A 702 -19.51 3.48 15.59
N THR A 703 -20.60 3.62 16.34
CA THR A 703 -21.64 2.59 16.41
C THR A 703 -22.92 3.04 15.74
N ASN A 704 -23.82 2.08 15.48
CA ASN A 704 -25.16 2.30 14.94
C ASN A 704 -26.25 2.25 16.04
N GLU A 705 -25.88 2.27 17.31
CA GLU A 705 -26.82 2.33 18.43
C GLU A 705 -27.14 3.79 18.77
N ASN A 706 -28.43 4.11 18.88
CA ASN A 706 -28.86 5.42 19.35
C ASN A 706 -28.80 5.45 20.87
N LEU A 707 -28.04 6.40 21.39
CA LEU A 707 -27.93 6.65 22.83
C LEU A 707 -28.37 8.10 23.10
N PRO A 708 -29.02 8.38 24.25
CA PRO A 708 -29.20 9.74 24.73
C PRO A 708 -27.83 10.40 24.89
N GLN A 709 -27.62 11.52 24.19
CA GLN A 709 -26.34 12.23 24.20
C GLN A 709 -26.36 13.33 25.29
N PRO A 710 -25.47 13.28 26.30
CA PRO A 710 -25.32 14.36 27.27
C PRO A 710 -24.50 15.52 26.70
N ASP A 711 -24.60 16.67 27.36
CA ASP A 711 -23.74 17.82 27.06
C ASP A 711 -22.29 17.55 27.52
N LEU A 712 -21.32 18.19 26.86
CA LEU A 712 -19.94 18.19 27.31
C LEU A 712 -19.89 18.74 28.76
N PRO A 713 -19.40 17.98 29.75
CA PRO A 713 -19.52 18.36 31.16
C PRO A 713 -18.82 19.69 31.49
N ASP A 714 -17.56 19.81 31.09
CA ASP A 714 -16.73 20.99 31.25
C ASP A 714 -15.54 20.97 30.27
N GLU A 715 -14.77 22.06 30.24
CA GLU A 715 -13.57 22.16 29.39
C GLU A 715 -12.42 21.24 29.86
N ALA A 716 -12.38 20.84 31.14
CA ALA A 716 -11.36 19.92 31.64
C ALA A 716 -11.56 18.49 31.10
N ALA A 717 -12.82 18.09 30.83
CA ALA A 717 -13.15 16.82 30.20
C ALA A 717 -12.48 16.64 28.83
N ARG A 718 -12.26 17.73 28.07
CA ARG A 718 -11.55 17.67 26.77
C ARG A 718 -10.15 17.07 26.88
N VAL A 719 -9.43 17.40 27.95
CA VAL A 719 -8.10 16.85 28.22
C VAL A 719 -8.21 15.35 28.48
N GLY A 720 -9.19 14.92 29.28
CA GLY A 720 -9.40 13.51 29.58
C GLY A 720 -9.84 12.68 28.37
N ILE A 721 -10.71 13.23 27.51
CA ILE A 721 -11.14 12.60 26.26
C ILE A 721 -9.94 12.28 25.37
N VAL A 722 -9.02 13.23 25.21
CA VAL A 722 -7.82 13.04 24.39
C VAL A 722 -6.81 12.12 25.08
N ARG A 723 -6.63 12.23 26.40
CA ARG A 723 -5.69 11.38 27.16
C ARG A 723 -6.19 9.95 27.40
N GLY A 724 -7.46 9.66 27.06
CA GLY A 724 -8.01 8.31 26.98
C GLY A 724 -9.06 7.95 28.03
N MET A 725 -9.33 8.81 29.02
CA MET A 725 -10.48 8.65 29.92
C MET A 725 -10.88 9.93 30.66
N HIS A 726 -12.16 10.06 31.03
CA HIS A 726 -12.69 11.12 31.90
C HIS A 726 -13.91 10.64 32.69
N ARG A 727 -14.19 11.28 33.84
CA ARG A 727 -15.30 10.89 34.72
C ARG A 727 -16.60 11.51 34.23
N ILE A 728 -17.61 10.67 34.01
CA ILE A 728 -18.92 11.07 33.51
C ILE A 728 -20.02 11.02 34.56
N HIS A 729 -19.79 10.30 35.66
CA HIS A 729 -20.71 10.22 36.78
C HIS A 729 -19.95 10.16 38.10
N ALA A 730 -20.30 11.07 39.01
CA ALA A 730 -19.95 10.98 40.42
C ALA A 730 -21.21 10.63 41.21
N PRO A 731 -21.17 9.63 42.11
CA PRO A 731 -22.33 9.25 42.89
C PRO A 731 -22.59 10.25 44.03
N ASP A 732 -23.79 10.20 44.61
CA ASP A 732 -24.08 10.88 45.87
C ASP A 732 -23.39 10.13 47.03
N GLY A 733 -22.53 10.84 47.77
CA GLY A 733 -21.74 10.28 48.88
C GLY A 733 -20.39 9.70 48.42
N ASP A 734 -19.73 8.96 49.32
CA ASP A 734 -18.41 8.39 49.04
C ASP A 734 -18.50 7.20 48.08
N PRO A 735 -17.75 7.19 46.95
CA PRO A 735 -17.77 6.08 46.03
C PRO A 735 -17.14 4.83 46.66
N GLN A 736 -17.80 3.69 46.45
CA GLN A 736 -17.35 2.37 46.91
C GLN A 736 -16.64 1.58 45.80
N LEU A 737 -16.88 1.91 44.53
CA LEU A 737 -16.19 1.31 43.38
C LEU A 737 -16.19 2.25 42.17
N ARG A 738 -15.50 1.84 41.11
CA ARG A 738 -15.48 2.52 39.81
C ARG A 738 -15.88 1.56 38.69
N LEU A 739 -16.73 2.06 37.79
CA LEU A 739 -17.07 1.42 36.53
C LEU A 739 -16.36 2.17 35.40
N LEU A 740 -15.50 1.48 34.67
CA LEU A 740 -14.79 2.00 33.50
C LEU A 740 -15.41 1.37 32.26
N ALA A 741 -15.83 2.17 31.29
CA ALA A 741 -16.45 1.62 30.08
C ALA A 741 -16.07 2.40 28.83
N ALA A 742 -16.00 1.71 27.69
CA ALA A 742 -15.71 2.29 26.38
C ALA A 742 -16.88 2.09 25.41
N GLY A 743 -17.02 3.00 24.46
CA GLY A 743 -18.03 2.94 23.40
C GLY A 743 -19.45 2.64 23.95
N PRO A 744 -20.19 1.69 23.37
CA PRO A 744 -21.57 1.40 23.77
C PRO A 744 -21.70 0.82 25.19
N MET A 745 -20.62 0.30 25.78
CA MET A 745 -20.65 -0.22 27.17
C MET A 745 -20.79 0.89 28.20
N VAL A 746 -20.53 2.15 27.86
CA VAL A 746 -20.80 3.29 28.76
C VAL A 746 -22.27 3.36 29.15
N GLY A 747 -23.18 3.07 28.22
CA GLY A 747 -24.62 2.99 28.51
C GLY A 747 -24.96 1.86 29.50
N GLU A 748 -24.30 0.71 29.38
CA GLU A 748 -24.46 -0.42 30.31
C GLU A 748 -23.86 -0.12 31.69
N ALA A 749 -22.73 0.59 31.76
CA ALA A 749 -22.11 1.01 33.01
C ALA A 749 -22.98 2.02 33.78
N MET A 750 -23.63 2.96 33.08
CA MET A 750 -24.60 3.87 33.71
C MET A 750 -25.82 3.13 34.27
N LYS A 751 -26.33 2.11 33.56
CA LYS A 751 -27.41 1.24 34.07
C LYS A 751 -26.94 0.43 35.29
N ALA A 752 -25.72 -0.09 35.27
CA ALA A 752 -25.14 -0.83 36.38
C ALA A 752 -24.95 0.06 37.62
N ALA A 753 -24.46 1.30 37.47
CA ALA A 753 -24.35 2.26 38.57
C ALA A 753 -25.73 2.58 39.20
N ALA A 754 -26.75 2.78 38.36
CA ALA A 754 -28.12 3.01 38.85
C ALA A 754 -28.66 1.81 39.65
N ARG A 755 -28.47 0.58 39.16
CA ARG A 755 -28.89 -0.65 39.86
C ARG A 755 -28.13 -0.86 41.17
N LEU A 756 -26.80 -0.67 41.15
CA LEU A 756 -25.96 -0.75 42.35
C LEU A 756 -26.47 0.21 43.44
N LYS A 757 -26.84 1.43 43.07
CA LYS A 757 -27.39 2.39 44.02
C LYS A 757 -28.79 2.02 44.50
N GLN A 758 -29.70 1.68 43.59
CA GLN A 758 -31.11 1.43 43.89
C GLN A 758 -31.33 0.14 44.67
N ASP A 759 -30.68 -0.95 44.25
CA ASP A 759 -30.97 -2.29 44.75
C ASP A 759 -30.04 -2.71 45.90
N HIS A 760 -28.86 -2.07 46.00
CA HIS A 760 -27.78 -2.51 46.90
C HIS A 760 -27.16 -1.39 47.74
N ASP A 761 -27.57 -0.14 47.54
CA ASP A 761 -26.99 1.05 48.20
C ASP A 761 -25.46 1.10 48.06
N VAL A 762 -24.99 0.78 46.85
CA VAL A 762 -23.59 0.85 46.45
C VAL A 762 -23.39 2.07 45.55
N ALA A 763 -22.61 3.03 46.01
CA ALA A 763 -22.24 4.23 45.26
C ALA A 763 -21.06 3.93 44.31
N ALA A 764 -21.21 4.20 43.01
CA ALA A 764 -20.18 3.93 42.01
C ALA A 764 -19.87 5.16 41.17
N GLU A 765 -18.58 5.43 40.93
CA GLU A 765 -18.18 6.37 39.86
C GLU A 765 -18.31 5.68 38.50
N VAL A 766 -18.66 6.43 37.46
CA VAL A 766 -18.59 5.95 36.07
C VAL A 766 -17.62 6.81 35.27
N TRP A 767 -16.71 6.14 34.56
CA TRP A 767 -15.68 6.73 33.74
C TRP A 767 -15.85 6.29 32.29
N SER A 768 -15.88 7.25 31.37
CA SER A 768 -15.78 6.99 29.93
C SER A 768 -14.31 6.80 29.60
N VAL A 769 -13.96 5.63 29.06
CA VAL A 769 -12.63 5.30 28.57
C VAL A 769 -12.64 5.43 27.05
N THR A 770 -12.20 6.57 26.56
CA THR A 770 -12.15 6.87 25.13
C THR A 770 -10.99 6.15 24.43
N SER A 771 -9.93 5.74 25.14
CA SER A 771 -8.85 4.92 24.57
C SER A 771 -8.05 4.14 25.62
N TYR A 772 -8.18 2.81 25.61
CA TYR A 772 -7.31 1.93 26.40
C TYR A 772 -5.85 1.96 25.89
N SER A 773 -5.65 2.08 24.58
CA SER A 773 -4.31 2.02 23.97
C SER A 773 -3.47 3.26 24.28
N GLU A 774 -4.06 4.47 24.25
CA GLU A 774 -3.37 5.71 24.60
C GLU A 774 -3.08 5.78 26.11
N LEU A 775 -3.99 5.30 26.97
CA LEU A 775 -3.72 5.15 28.41
C LEU A 775 -2.51 4.24 28.67
N ALA A 776 -2.46 3.09 28.00
CA ALA A 776 -1.36 2.14 28.15
C ALA A 776 -0.03 2.70 27.61
N ARG A 777 -0.06 3.47 26.51
CA ARG A 777 1.12 4.16 25.96
C ARG A 777 1.62 5.25 26.90
N ASP A 778 0.72 6.07 27.44
CA ASP A 778 1.06 7.11 28.41
C ASP A 778 1.68 6.52 29.68
N ALA A 779 1.10 5.44 30.20
CA ALA A 779 1.59 4.80 31.42
C ALA A 779 2.96 4.14 31.22
N ARG A 780 3.21 3.45 30.10
CA ARG A 780 4.55 2.94 29.75
C ARG A 780 5.56 4.07 29.56
N ARG A 781 5.15 5.21 29.01
CA ARG A 781 6.01 6.39 28.87
C ARG A 781 6.42 6.94 30.23
N ALA A 782 5.48 7.13 31.15
CA ALA A 782 5.75 7.58 32.51
C ALA A 782 6.65 6.59 33.27
N GLU A 783 6.36 5.29 33.18
CA GLU A 783 7.18 4.24 33.79
C GLU A 783 8.62 4.24 33.26
N ARG A 784 8.79 4.35 31.93
CA ARG A 784 10.11 4.47 31.31
C ARG A 784 10.83 5.74 31.77
N ALA A 785 10.15 6.88 31.83
CA ALA A 785 10.75 8.13 32.29
C ALA A 785 11.26 8.03 33.73
N ARG A 786 10.45 7.42 34.62
CA ARG A 786 10.83 7.12 36.00
C ARG A 786 12.01 6.17 36.10
N LEU A 787 11.96 5.03 35.38
CA LEU A 787 13.01 4.00 35.42
C LEU A 787 14.36 4.51 34.92
N LEU A 788 14.36 5.42 33.95
CA LEU A 788 15.56 6.01 33.37
C LEU A 788 15.96 7.35 34.01
N ALA A 789 15.25 7.80 35.05
CA ALA A 789 15.44 9.10 35.69
C ALA A 789 15.51 10.28 34.69
N LEU A 790 14.61 10.29 33.70
CA LEU A 790 14.49 11.38 32.73
C LEU A 790 13.84 12.61 33.39
N ASP A 791 14.03 13.79 32.77
CA ASP A 791 13.25 14.98 33.11
C ASP A 791 11.74 14.65 33.04
N ASN A 792 10.99 15.03 34.08
CA ASN A 792 9.59 14.66 34.33
C ASN A 792 9.34 13.19 34.75
N GLY A 793 10.36 12.46 35.21
CA GLY A 793 10.21 11.08 35.71
C GLY A 793 9.28 10.92 36.93
N ASP A 794 9.00 12.00 37.65
CA ASP A 794 8.07 12.03 38.78
C ASP A 794 6.61 12.32 38.36
N GLU A 795 6.34 12.69 37.10
CA GLU A 795 4.98 12.95 36.65
C GLU A 795 4.16 11.65 36.56
N PRO A 796 3.03 11.54 37.27
CA PRO A 796 2.18 10.36 37.19
C PRO A 796 1.52 10.24 35.82
N SER A 797 1.28 9.01 35.36
CA SER A 797 0.50 8.75 34.14
C SER A 797 -0.95 9.25 34.28
N TRP A 798 -1.65 9.43 33.16
CA TRP A 798 -3.04 9.91 33.18
C TRP A 798 -3.95 9.00 33.99
N ILE A 799 -3.83 7.68 33.81
CA ILE A 799 -4.60 6.72 34.59
C ILE A 799 -4.33 6.85 36.09
N ALA A 800 -3.07 7.07 36.50
CA ALA A 800 -2.72 7.30 37.90
C ALA A 800 -3.31 8.62 38.41
N GLN A 801 -3.33 9.68 37.60
CA GLN A 801 -3.98 10.95 37.95
C GLN A 801 -5.50 10.80 38.10
N CYS A 802 -6.15 10.02 37.23
CA CYS A 802 -7.60 9.80 37.27
C CYS A 802 -8.04 8.93 38.46
N LEU A 803 -7.32 7.84 38.71
CA LEU A 803 -7.71 6.87 39.73
C LEU A 803 -7.14 7.23 41.12
N GLY A 804 -6.07 8.02 41.19
CA GLY A 804 -5.40 8.38 42.44
C GLY A 804 -4.93 7.17 43.25
N ASP A 805 -4.64 7.40 44.53
CA ASP A 805 -4.15 6.37 45.45
C ASP A 805 -5.26 5.58 46.16
N ALA A 806 -6.53 5.96 45.97
CA ALA A 806 -7.67 5.31 46.60
C ALA A 806 -7.86 3.89 46.03
N ALA A 807 -7.83 2.88 46.90
CA ALA A 807 -7.99 1.46 46.54
C ALA A 807 -9.46 1.07 46.24
N LEU A 808 -10.18 1.90 45.48
CA LEU A 808 -11.55 1.62 45.06
C LEU A 808 -11.55 0.49 44.01
N PRO A 809 -12.28 -0.62 44.23
CA PRO A 809 -12.37 -1.69 43.26
C PRO A 809 -12.87 -1.21 41.89
N VAL A 810 -12.39 -1.84 40.82
CA VAL A 810 -12.67 -1.43 39.44
C VAL A 810 -13.35 -2.56 38.66
N VAL A 811 -14.44 -2.25 37.97
CA VAL A 811 -14.98 -3.11 36.90
C VAL A 811 -14.81 -2.36 35.59
N ALA A 812 -14.03 -2.90 34.66
CA ALA A 812 -13.83 -2.33 33.34
C ALA A 812 -14.53 -3.18 32.28
N ALA A 813 -15.25 -2.56 31.35
CA ALA A 813 -15.97 -3.25 30.29
C ALA A 813 -15.77 -2.58 28.92
N SER A 814 -15.72 -3.40 27.87
CA SER A 814 -15.69 -2.93 26.49
C SER A 814 -16.51 -3.87 25.60
N ASP A 815 -16.96 -3.39 24.45
CA ASP A 815 -17.62 -4.24 23.44
C ASP A 815 -16.59 -5.04 22.61
N TYR A 816 -15.34 -5.07 23.08
CA TYR A 816 -14.18 -5.78 22.54
C TYR A 816 -13.73 -6.87 23.51
N VAL A 817 -12.87 -7.78 23.04
CA VAL A 817 -12.30 -8.88 23.85
C VAL A 817 -11.62 -8.34 25.11
N ARG A 818 -11.60 -9.13 26.20
CA ARG A 818 -11.04 -8.74 27.51
C ARG A 818 -9.61 -8.21 27.42
N ALA A 819 -8.83 -8.69 26.46
CA ALA A 819 -7.49 -8.20 26.20
C ALA A 819 -7.41 -6.68 25.92
N VAL A 820 -8.49 -6.03 25.48
CA VAL A 820 -8.53 -4.57 25.29
C VAL A 820 -8.47 -3.82 26.63
N PRO A 821 -9.43 -3.98 27.56
CA PRO A 821 -9.34 -3.37 28.89
C PRO A 821 -8.16 -3.89 29.72
N GLU A 822 -7.71 -5.13 29.52
CA GLU A 822 -6.50 -5.66 30.21
C GLU A 822 -5.23 -4.86 29.90
N GLN A 823 -5.18 -4.08 28.80
CA GLN A 823 -4.01 -3.26 28.48
C GLN A 823 -3.61 -2.30 29.59
N ILE A 824 -4.56 -1.86 30.44
CA ILE A 824 -4.30 -0.90 31.53
C ILE A 824 -4.17 -1.58 32.91
N ARG A 825 -4.33 -2.90 32.99
CA ARG A 825 -4.40 -3.66 34.26
C ARG A 825 -3.21 -3.38 35.18
N ASN A 826 -2.00 -3.25 34.62
CA ASN A 826 -0.77 -3.06 35.38
C ASN A 826 -0.76 -1.76 36.21
N TRP A 827 -1.52 -0.74 35.80
CA TRP A 827 -1.54 0.57 36.47
C TRP A 827 -2.81 0.79 37.31
N ILE A 828 -3.56 -0.28 37.59
CA ILE A 828 -4.68 -0.27 38.53
C ILE A 828 -4.24 -1.04 39.79
N SER A 829 -4.01 -0.30 40.88
CA SER A 829 -3.57 -0.85 42.17
C SER A 829 -4.67 -1.59 42.92
N ALA A 830 -5.94 -1.21 42.72
CA ALA A 830 -7.10 -1.81 43.36
C ALA A 830 -7.49 -3.18 42.76
N PRO A 831 -8.25 -4.02 43.48
CA PRO A 831 -8.88 -5.20 42.90
C PRO A 831 -9.74 -4.83 41.70
N CYS A 832 -9.57 -5.52 40.58
CA CYS A 832 -10.32 -5.22 39.37
C CYS A 832 -10.83 -6.45 38.61
N ARG A 833 -11.87 -6.23 37.80
CA ARG A 833 -12.45 -7.21 36.87
C ARG A 833 -12.51 -6.59 35.48
N MET A 834 -12.00 -7.32 34.48
CA MET A 834 -12.02 -6.91 33.07
C MET A 834 -13.05 -7.76 32.32
N LEU A 835 -14.04 -7.10 31.72
CA LEU A 835 -15.10 -7.72 30.94
C LEU A 835 -14.93 -7.37 29.47
N GLY A 836 -15.24 -8.34 28.61
CA GLY A 836 -15.08 -8.21 27.17
C GLY A 836 -15.73 -9.34 26.42
N THR A 837 -15.79 -9.18 25.10
CA THR A 837 -16.60 -9.98 24.17
C THR A 837 -15.77 -11.05 23.45
N ASP A 838 -15.03 -11.84 24.23
CA ASP A 838 -14.24 -12.98 23.77
C ASP A 838 -15.13 -14.05 23.12
N GLY A 839 -14.68 -14.59 21.97
CA GLY A 839 -15.41 -15.57 21.17
C GLY A 839 -15.91 -15.05 19.83
N PHE A 840 -16.46 -15.95 19.02
CA PHE A 840 -17.05 -15.61 17.73
C PHE A 840 -18.39 -14.89 17.89
N GLY A 841 -18.63 -13.92 17.02
CA GLY A 841 -19.93 -13.26 16.90
C GLY A 841 -21.05 -14.23 16.52
N ARG A 842 -22.30 -13.86 16.83
CA ARG A 842 -23.52 -14.58 16.47
C ARG A 842 -24.70 -13.61 16.29
N SER A 843 -25.67 -13.98 15.47
CA SER A 843 -26.81 -13.10 15.16
C SER A 843 -27.86 -13.16 16.26
N ASP A 844 -28.08 -12.05 16.97
CA ASP A 844 -29.18 -11.88 17.95
C ASP A 844 -29.42 -10.38 18.22
N THR A 845 -30.40 -10.08 19.08
CA THR A 845 -30.60 -8.76 19.68
C THR A 845 -29.40 -8.33 20.52
N ARG A 846 -29.11 -7.03 20.57
CA ARG A 846 -28.01 -6.47 21.38
C ARG A 846 -28.07 -6.92 22.84
N ALA A 847 -29.26 -6.97 23.42
CA ALA A 847 -29.48 -7.40 24.80
C ALA A 847 -29.05 -8.86 25.02
N ARG A 848 -29.42 -9.78 24.13
CA ARG A 848 -29.01 -11.19 24.20
C ARG A 848 -27.52 -11.36 23.95
N LEU A 849 -26.93 -10.58 23.04
CA LEU A 849 -25.48 -10.63 22.82
C LEU A 849 -24.69 -10.10 24.02
N ARG A 850 -25.11 -8.99 24.62
CA ARG A 850 -24.48 -8.45 25.85
C ARG A 850 -24.59 -9.40 27.03
N ASP A 851 -25.69 -10.15 27.11
CA ASP A 851 -25.86 -11.21 28.10
C ASP A 851 -25.00 -12.44 27.79
N PHE A 852 -25.00 -12.91 26.54
CA PHE A 852 -24.19 -14.04 26.07
C PHE A 852 -22.69 -13.79 26.31
N PHE A 853 -22.18 -12.63 25.90
CA PHE A 853 -20.77 -12.25 26.09
C PHE A 853 -20.44 -11.75 27.50
N GLU A 854 -21.42 -11.72 28.42
CA GLU A 854 -21.18 -11.40 29.84
C GLU A 854 -20.67 -9.97 30.09
N VAL A 855 -21.14 -9.01 29.27
CA VAL A 855 -20.71 -7.60 29.32
C VAL A 855 -21.84 -6.62 29.68
N GLY A 856 -23.10 -7.06 29.69
CA GLY A 856 -24.25 -6.21 30.03
C GLY A 856 -24.27 -5.73 31.48
N ALA A 857 -25.18 -4.79 31.80
CA ALA A 857 -25.26 -4.17 33.12
C ALA A 857 -25.35 -5.17 34.29
N ASP A 858 -26.12 -6.25 34.17
CA ASP A 858 -26.23 -7.28 35.22
C ASP A 858 -24.90 -7.99 35.51
N TRP A 859 -24.07 -8.20 34.49
CA TRP A 859 -22.74 -8.78 34.64
C TRP A 859 -21.80 -7.82 35.36
N MET A 860 -21.85 -6.53 35.03
CA MET A 860 -21.09 -5.50 35.75
C MET A 860 -21.51 -5.41 37.23
N VAL A 861 -22.82 -5.47 37.52
CA VAL A 861 -23.34 -5.48 38.90
C VAL A 861 -22.86 -6.73 39.65
N LEU A 862 -22.93 -7.92 39.02
CA LEU A 862 -22.45 -9.16 39.62
C LEU A 862 -20.97 -9.06 40.00
N HIS A 863 -20.12 -8.57 39.09
CA HIS A 863 -18.69 -8.40 39.35
C HIS A 863 -18.39 -7.33 40.40
N ALA A 864 -19.16 -6.24 40.43
CA ALA A 864 -19.05 -5.22 41.47
C ALA A 864 -19.39 -5.79 42.86
N LEU A 865 -20.50 -6.53 42.98
CA LEU A 865 -20.89 -7.17 44.24
C LEU A 865 -19.90 -8.26 44.66
N ASP A 866 -19.29 -8.98 43.72
CA ASP A 866 -18.23 -9.94 44.01
C ASP A 866 -16.99 -9.29 44.60
N LEU A 867 -16.54 -8.16 44.04
CA LEU A 867 -15.42 -7.40 44.58
C LEU A 867 -15.70 -6.80 45.97
N LEU A 868 -16.97 -6.52 46.28
CA LEU A 868 -17.41 -5.95 47.55
C LEU A 868 -17.93 -7.00 48.55
N ALA A 869 -17.89 -8.29 48.21
CA ALA A 869 -18.51 -9.35 49.01
C ALA A 869 -17.90 -9.47 50.41
N ASP A 870 -16.58 -9.29 50.51
CA ASP A 870 -15.84 -9.36 51.78
C ASP A 870 -16.06 -8.11 52.66
N ALA A 871 -16.50 -6.99 52.06
CA ALA A 871 -16.73 -5.74 52.77
C ALA A 871 -18.05 -5.74 53.56
N HIS A 872 -19.07 -6.46 53.10
CA HIS A 872 -20.36 -6.53 53.81
C HIS A 872 -21.19 -7.77 53.42
N PRO A 873 -21.77 -8.53 54.38
CA PRO A 873 -22.56 -9.75 54.11
C PRO A 873 -23.72 -9.53 53.13
N ARG A 874 -24.35 -8.34 53.17
CA ARG A 874 -25.42 -7.95 52.23
C ARG A 874 -25.00 -8.07 50.76
N HIS A 875 -23.75 -7.73 50.42
CA HIS A 875 -23.25 -7.78 49.05
C HIS A 875 -23.03 -9.23 48.61
N ALA A 876 -22.52 -10.09 49.50
CA ALA A 876 -22.37 -11.52 49.23
C ALA A 876 -23.73 -12.19 48.94
N SER A 877 -24.77 -11.91 49.74
CA SER A 877 -26.12 -12.43 49.49
C SER A 877 -26.72 -11.90 48.18
N ALA A 878 -26.54 -10.60 47.89
CA ALA A 878 -27.01 -9.99 46.64
C ALA A 878 -26.32 -10.59 45.40
N ARG A 879 -25.00 -10.80 45.47
CA ARG A 879 -24.20 -11.47 44.44
C ARG A 879 -24.74 -12.87 44.16
N ASP A 880 -24.95 -13.67 45.19
CA ASP A 880 -25.40 -15.06 45.02
C ASP A 880 -26.82 -15.14 44.44
N ALA A 881 -27.70 -14.22 44.84
CA ALA A 881 -29.05 -14.10 44.26
C ALA A 881 -29.01 -13.71 42.77
N LEU A 882 -28.19 -12.72 42.39
CA LEU A 882 -28.04 -12.30 40.99
C LEU A 882 -27.38 -13.39 40.13
N ARG A 883 -26.33 -14.05 40.65
CA ARG A 883 -25.69 -15.20 40.01
C ARG A 883 -26.70 -16.30 39.71
N GLY A 884 -27.55 -16.65 40.69
CA GLY A 884 -28.61 -17.64 40.51
C GLY A 884 -29.57 -17.27 39.38
N LYS A 885 -29.98 -16.01 39.29
CA LYS A 885 -30.84 -15.52 38.19
C LYS A 885 -30.17 -15.63 36.83
N LEU A 886 -28.91 -15.21 36.71
CA LEU A 886 -28.17 -15.21 35.45
C LEU A 886 -27.91 -16.63 34.92
N VAL A 887 -27.55 -17.56 35.82
CA VAL A 887 -27.32 -18.97 35.46
C VAL A 887 -28.62 -19.71 35.13
N GLN A 888 -29.75 -19.35 35.75
CA GLN A 888 -31.05 -19.93 35.40
C GLN A 888 -31.63 -19.38 34.09
N ALA A 889 -31.24 -18.18 33.68
CA ALA A 889 -31.80 -17.51 32.50
C ALA A 889 -31.29 -18.06 31.15
N ALA A 890 -30.12 -18.71 31.13
CA ALA A 890 -29.52 -19.30 29.94
C ALA A 890 -28.52 -20.41 30.32
N PRO A 891 -28.32 -21.45 29.48
CA PRO A 891 -27.26 -22.43 29.68
C PRO A 891 -25.88 -21.75 29.59
N ARG A 892 -25.04 -21.99 30.61
CA ARG A 892 -23.73 -21.34 30.81
C ARG A 892 -22.61 -22.37 30.99
N ASP A 893 -22.81 -23.59 30.48
CA ASP A 893 -21.88 -24.71 30.66
C ASP A 893 -20.56 -24.49 29.92
N LEU A 894 -20.60 -23.70 28.84
CA LEU A 894 -19.44 -23.29 28.06
C LEU A 894 -19.25 -21.77 28.14
N PRO A 895 -18.00 -21.28 28.25
CA PRO A 895 -17.73 -19.87 28.10
C PRO A 895 -17.98 -19.39 26.67
N PRO A 896 -18.19 -18.07 26.44
CA PRO A 896 -18.55 -17.53 25.11
C PRO A 896 -17.59 -17.87 23.96
N TRP A 897 -16.31 -18.16 24.25
CA TRP A 897 -15.31 -18.56 23.24
C TRP A 897 -15.27 -20.06 22.93
N GLU A 898 -15.99 -20.90 23.70
CA GLU A 898 -16.16 -22.34 23.45
C GLU A 898 -17.57 -22.69 22.94
N ALA A 899 -18.50 -21.72 22.99
CA ALA A 899 -19.93 -21.90 22.76
C ALA A 899 -20.42 -21.57 21.35
#